data_AF-A0A8J1VKR8-F1
#
_entry.id   AF-A0A8J1VKR8-F1
#
_cell.length_a   1.000
_cell.length_b   1.000
_cell.length_c   1.000
_cell.angle_alpha   90.00
_cell.angle_beta   90.00
_cell.angle_gamma   90.00
#
_symmetry.space_group_name_H-M   'P 1'
#
loop_
_entity.id
_entity.type
_entity.pdbx_description
1 polymer ?
#
loop_
_entity_poly.entity_id
_entity_poly.type
_entity_poly.pdbx_seq_one_letter_code
_entity_poly.pdbx_strand_id
1 'polypeptide(L)'
;MAHQHSPGPPLLLRLPPELIDHLLDHVPPHLLQRTALSLIQVFPDYPLSSQHLWTHMIVHRAQQLMPLWLKLKDEGNKVDKGMTREVRTFAHQSWKGDADILNNVMRCLPDVRVLMLNIGTNFAPEHLEEMFEDPRLGIRRMEIRFRPYVEQASYYQFLKGSYFDTAIESLYRHWPAIPSFTHFSIIQDLPPRSTRPSTAVNSASASLSNSIADISIDPSTSDDDRASGHSTPPTSVSSESPVEPRGYSGHGPFPYISDNMKYTKPKHFAQPIVFFDIKCLARFGSSPAAANLTHLRLRVPSRDLARILIGSQGAYGRITTLFPSLRYLDISTTNVRLDSVLSSLLRSYARLEHLVLDRVNLFGFTARDKGAELCKELGGMCVSAGLARGKERERLIAAWELVDRTRLAQVEAERRRSRVRDVTEAEEGDDSGGEGDGEDAETIIAIRQAEMAEQERQQQIALSRARRGHRSAAQSTFSLRDRPVRNRAAASSSAGSSPNPVPAPDSLYLVLPPLPTLKTVSIGGEAHNLGLTKVAEWENEFHAGWREGLAKVLGWASHVADKYERAKRKAEDWLAQETKQAQSTSKTTGKLKSRTSITGNGPKPPTEILLFRYPTPEEESTREDSSDPTLGLIRIYPEGRDYLEPYKLAIADAELHANNHSNPPLCILCTMPDCEGPARRGAEGERVDGRGGMSGKHSAGCGHLIGRKTWGWGAV
;
A
#
# COMPACT_ATOMS: atom_id res chain seq x y z
N MET A 1 -32.29 -24.05 -72.67
CA MET A 1 -31.18 -24.60 -71.86
C MET A 1 -30.57 -23.45 -71.08
N ALA A 2 -31.02 -23.23 -69.84
CA ALA A 2 -30.42 -22.24 -68.95
C ALA A 2 -29.40 -22.97 -68.07
N HIS A 3 -28.11 -22.74 -68.31
CA HIS A 3 -27.06 -23.20 -67.41
C HIS A 3 -27.23 -22.48 -66.08
N GLN A 4 -27.72 -23.21 -65.07
CA GLN A 4 -27.65 -22.78 -63.68
C GLN A 4 -26.16 -22.66 -63.31
N HIS A 5 -25.65 -21.43 -63.29
CA HIS A 5 -24.42 -21.13 -62.59
C HIS A 5 -24.69 -21.34 -61.10
N SER A 6 -24.32 -22.52 -60.58
CA SER A 6 -24.19 -22.72 -59.15
C SER A 6 -23.30 -21.61 -58.61
N PRO A 7 -23.75 -20.78 -57.65
CA PRO A 7 -22.91 -19.76 -57.07
C PRO A 7 -21.66 -20.45 -56.54
N GLY A 8 -20.49 -20.05 -57.05
CA GLY A 8 -19.22 -20.61 -56.60
C GLY A 8 -19.09 -20.48 -55.08
N PRO A 9 -18.24 -21.30 -54.44
CA PRO A 9 -18.04 -21.22 -53.00
C PRO A 9 -17.70 -19.78 -52.60
N PRO A 10 -18.23 -19.29 -51.47
CA PRO A 10 -17.95 -17.96 -50.94
C PRO A 10 -16.46 -17.65 -51.04
N LEU A 11 -16.10 -16.43 -51.44
CA LEU A 11 -14.69 -16.02 -51.59
C LEU A 11 -13.85 -16.29 -50.35
N LEU A 12 -14.47 -16.26 -49.16
CA LEU A 12 -13.84 -16.60 -47.89
C LEU A 12 -13.31 -18.05 -47.86
N LEU A 13 -14.03 -19.01 -48.46
CA LEU A 13 -13.61 -20.42 -48.54
C LEU A 13 -12.49 -20.68 -49.55
N ARG A 14 -12.08 -19.65 -50.31
CA ARG A 14 -10.92 -19.72 -51.22
C ARG A 14 -9.62 -19.28 -50.55
N LEU A 15 -9.70 -18.69 -49.36
CA LEU A 15 -8.51 -18.37 -48.59
C LEU A 15 -7.91 -19.68 -48.02
N PRO A 16 -6.59 -19.74 -47.78
CA PRO A 16 -6.00 -20.77 -46.95
C PRO A 16 -6.47 -20.66 -45.48
N PRO A 17 -6.61 -21.77 -44.74
CA PRO A 17 -7.07 -21.76 -43.34
C PRO A 17 -6.20 -20.89 -42.44
N GLU A 18 -4.90 -20.84 -42.71
CA GLU A 18 -3.93 -20.03 -41.95
C GLU A 18 -4.25 -18.53 -42.04
N LEU A 19 -4.80 -18.06 -43.16
CA LEU A 19 -5.23 -16.66 -43.29
C LEU A 19 -6.49 -16.38 -42.48
N ILE A 20 -7.40 -17.33 -42.36
CA ILE A 20 -8.60 -17.16 -41.53
C ILE A 20 -8.23 -17.18 -40.05
N ASP A 21 -7.32 -18.07 -39.65
CA ASP A 21 -6.78 -18.10 -38.28
C ASP A 21 -6.10 -16.76 -37.96
N HIS A 22 -5.30 -16.22 -38.88
CA HIS A 22 -4.70 -14.90 -38.71
C HIS A 22 -5.74 -13.76 -38.61
N LEU A 23 -6.85 -13.84 -39.34
CA LEU A 23 -7.96 -12.88 -39.18
C LEU A 23 -8.63 -13.03 -37.80
N LEU A 24 -8.75 -14.25 -37.30
CA LEU A 24 -9.28 -14.53 -35.97
C LEU A 24 -8.37 -13.99 -34.86
N ASP A 25 -7.05 -13.94 -35.05
CA ASP A 25 -6.12 -13.31 -34.11
C ASP A 25 -6.41 -11.80 -33.87
N HIS A 26 -7.08 -11.14 -34.83
CA HIS A 26 -7.50 -9.74 -34.69
C HIS A 26 -8.88 -9.57 -34.04
N VAL A 27 -9.64 -10.64 -33.80
CA VAL A 27 -10.93 -10.58 -33.12
C VAL A 27 -10.72 -10.35 -31.63
N PRO A 28 -11.40 -9.38 -30.99
CA PRO A 28 -11.25 -9.13 -29.56
C PRO A 28 -11.47 -10.41 -28.72
N PRO A 29 -10.66 -10.66 -27.67
CA PRO A 29 -10.72 -11.90 -26.88
C PRO A 29 -12.11 -12.28 -26.37
N HIS A 30 -12.92 -11.28 -26.01
CA HIS A 30 -14.29 -11.48 -25.52
C HIS A 30 -15.30 -11.93 -26.58
N LEU A 31 -14.97 -11.77 -27.87
CA LEU A 31 -15.79 -12.20 -29.00
C LEU A 31 -15.21 -13.43 -29.71
N LEU A 32 -13.90 -13.69 -29.56
CA LEU A 32 -13.16 -14.72 -30.30
C LEU A 32 -13.86 -16.08 -30.29
N GLN A 33 -14.16 -16.62 -29.09
CA GLN A 33 -14.77 -17.94 -28.95
C GLN A 33 -16.11 -18.04 -29.69
N ARG A 34 -16.97 -17.00 -29.58
CA ARG A 34 -18.28 -16.98 -30.23
C ARG A 34 -18.15 -16.83 -31.74
N THR A 35 -17.23 -16.00 -32.21
CA THR A 35 -16.96 -15.80 -33.64
C THR A 35 -16.42 -17.08 -34.27
N ALA A 36 -15.40 -17.70 -33.66
CA ALA A 36 -14.82 -18.97 -34.12
C ALA A 36 -15.87 -20.09 -34.15
N LEU A 37 -16.69 -20.21 -33.09
CA LEU A 37 -17.77 -21.21 -33.06
C LEU A 37 -18.79 -21.00 -34.18
N SER A 38 -19.14 -19.74 -34.44
CA SER A 38 -20.09 -19.38 -35.48
C SER A 38 -19.53 -19.72 -36.88
N LEU A 39 -18.24 -19.47 -37.11
CA LEU A 39 -17.59 -19.84 -38.37
C LEU A 39 -17.51 -21.35 -38.57
N ILE A 40 -17.18 -22.12 -37.53
CA ILE A 40 -17.15 -23.59 -37.59
C ILE A 40 -18.54 -24.16 -37.89
N GLN A 41 -19.60 -23.58 -37.32
CA GLN A 41 -20.97 -24.00 -37.59
C GLN A 41 -21.43 -23.67 -39.01
N VAL A 42 -21.01 -22.52 -39.54
CA VAL A 42 -21.38 -22.08 -40.90
C VAL A 42 -20.56 -22.80 -41.98
N PHE A 43 -19.30 -23.15 -41.68
CA PHE A 43 -18.35 -23.77 -42.61
C PHE A 43 -17.76 -25.07 -42.03
N PRO A 44 -18.58 -26.13 -41.83
CA PRO A 44 -18.14 -27.35 -41.15
C PRO A 44 -17.04 -28.11 -41.89
N ASP A 45 -17.00 -28.02 -43.22
CA ASP A 45 -16.01 -28.72 -44.05
C ASP A 45 -14.69 -27.95 -44.19
N TYR A 46 -14.63 -26.72 -43.69
CA TYR A 46 -13.43 -25.90 -43.77
C TYR A 46 -12.55 -26.10 -42.53
N PRO A 47 -11.25 -26.39 -42.68
CA PRO A 47 -10.39 -26.79 -41.57
C PRO A 47 -9.95 -25.58 -40.72
N LEU A 48 -10.87 -24.98 -39.97
CA LEU A 48 -10.57 -23.92 -39.01
C LEU A 48 -9.86 -24.49 -37.77
N SER A 49 -8.86 -23.77 -37.27
CA SER A 49 -8.19 -24.17 -36.04
C SER A 49 -9.15 -24.11 -34.84
N SER A 50 -9.20 -25.19 -34.06
CA SER A 50 -9.96 -25.23 -32.82
C SER A 50 -9.35 -24.35 -31.72
N GLN A 51 -8.09 -23.93 -31.86
CA GLN A 51 -7.34 -23.16 -30.86
C GLN A 51 -8.09 -21.88 -30.42
N HIS A 52 -8.75 -21.21 -31.36
CA HIS A 52 -9.51 -19.98 -31.08
C HIS A 52 -10.75 -20.20 -30.20
N LEU A 53 -11.26 -21.44 -30.10
CA LEU A 53 -12.34 -21.81 -29.18
C LEU A 53 -11.86 -21.94 -27.72
N TRP A 54 -10.59 -22.31 -27.53
CA TRP A 54 -10.00 -22.67 -26.25
C TRP A 54 -9.17 -21.56 -25.63
N THR A 55 -8.51 -20.73 -26.44
CA THR A 55 -7.56 -19.71 -25.95
C THR A 55 -8.20 -18.77 -24.91
N HIS A 56 -9.43 -18.31 -25.16
CA HIS A 56 -10.20 -17.48 -24.24
C HIS A 56 -11.57 -18.11 -23.96
N MET A 57 -11.67 -18.82 -22.83
CA MET A 57 -12.90 -19.48 -22.42
C MET A 57 -13.78 -18.55 -21.59
N ILE A 58 -15.03 -18.37 -22.01
CA ILE A 58 -15.97 -17.46 -21.34
C ILE A 58 -17.27 -18.19 -21.02
N VAL A 59 -17.60 -18.22 -19.74
CA VAL A 59 -18.86 -18.79 -19.22
C VAL A 59 -19.84 -17.64 -18.98
N HIS A 60 -20.79 -17.46 -19.89
CA HIS A 60 -21.82 -16.43 -19.79
C HIS A 60 -23.01 -16.84 -18.93
N ARG A 61 -23.35 -18.14 -18.91
CA ARG A 61 -24.52 -18.70 -18.23
C ARG A 61 -24.12 -19.88 -17.34
N ALA A 62 -24.78 -20.01 -16.19
CA ALA A 62 -24.55 -21.07 -15.22
C ALA A 62 -24.61 -22.48 -15.83
N GLN A 63 -25.57 -22.71 -16.74
CA GLN A 63 -25.82 -24.02 -17.35
C GLN A 63 -24.66 -24.50 -18.24
N GLN A 64 -23.75 -23.61 -18.63
CA GLN A 64 -22.59 -23.97 -19.44
C GLN A 64 -21.50 -24.69 -18.65
N LEU A 65 -21.47 -24.57 -17.30
CA LEU A 65 -20.39 -25.13 -16.47
C LEU A 65 -20.30 -26.66 -16.55
N MET A 66 -21.43 -27.36 -16.41
CA MET A 66 -21.44 -28.84 -16.40
C MET A 66 -21.00 -29.43 -17.76
N PRO A 67 -21.58 -29.02 -18.91
CA PRO A 67 -21.09 -29.49 -20.21
C PRO A 67 -19.62 -29.14 -20.46
N LEU A 68 -19.18 -27.96 -20.00
CA LEU A 68 -17.80 -27.52 -20.14
C LEU A 68 -16.84 -28.42 -19.37
N TRP A 69 -17.16 -28.72 -18.11
CA TRP A 69 -16.36 -29.62 -17.28
C TRP A 69 -16.26 -31.01 -17.90
N LEU A 70 -17.38 -31.59 -18.35
CA LEU A 70 -17.37 -32.90 -19.00
C LEU A 70 -16.47 -32.90 -20.24
N LYS A 71 -16.53 -31.82 -21.04
CA LYS A 71 -15.68 -31.70 -22.23
C LYS A 71 -14.20 -31.50 -21.88
N LEU A 72 -13.88 -30.70 -20.86
CA LEU A 72 -12.51 -30.52 -20.39
C LEU A 72 -11.92 -31.80 -19.78
N LYS A 73 -12.74 -32.59 -19.08
CA LYS A 73 -12.35 -33.88 -18.54
C LYS A 73 -12.01 -34.87 -19.66
N ASP A 74 -12.84 -34.92 -20.71
CA ASP A 74 -12.58 -35.71 -21.92
C ASP A 74 -11.27 -35.30 -22.60
N GLU A 75 -11.06 -34.00 -22.84
CA GLU A 75 -9.81 -33.50 -23.42
C GLU A 75 -8.59 -33.73 -22.54
N GLY A 76 -8.75 -33.62 -21.22
CA GLY A 76 -7.68 -33.84 -20.24
C GLY A 76 -7.21 -35.29 -20.13
N ASN A 77 -8.06 -36.25 -20.50
CA ASN A 77 -7.73 -37.68 -20.54
C ASN A 77 -6.92 -38.09 -21.78
N LYS A 78 -6.77 -37.19 -22.77
CA LYS A 78 -5.93 -37.44 -23.94
C LYS A 78 -4.44 -37.34 -23.57
N VAL A 79 -3.58 -38.07 -24.29
CA VAL A 79 -2.14 -38.22 -23.98
C VAL A 79 -1.43 -36.87 -23.77
N ASP A 80 -1.77 -35.85 -24.56
CA ASP A 80 -1.14 -34.52 -24.47
C ASP A 80 -1.91 -33.52 -23.59
N LYS A 81 -2.89 -33.99 -22.81
CA LYS A 81 -3.93 -33.17 -22.14
C LYS A 81 -4.79 -32.33 -23.12
N GLY A 82 -4.74 -32.66 -24.42
CA GLY A 82 -5.53 -32.03 -25.47
C GLY A 82 -5.43 -30.51 -25.48
N MET A 83 -6.55 -29.86 -25.78
CA MET A 83 -6.64 -28.40 -25.90
C MET A 83 -6.67 -27.66 -24.54
N THR A 84 -6.66 -28.39 -23.41
CA THR A 84 -6.75 -27.77 -22.07
C THR A 84 -5.55 -26.87 -21.73
N ARG A 85 -4.38 -27.15 -22.30
CA ARG A 85 -3.14 -26.36 -22.14
C ARG A 85 -3.13 -25.07 -22.97
N GLU A 86 -4.00 -24.99 -23.98
CA GLU A 86 -4.10 -23.80 -24.84
C GLU A 86 -4.90 -22.69 -24.17
N VAL A 87 -5.66 -23.01 -23.13
CA VAL A 87 -6.49 -22.06 -22.40
C VAL A 87 -5.62 -21.07 -21.65
N ARG A 88 -5.58 -19.82 -22.15
CA ARG A 88 -4.81 -18.72 -21.54
C ARG A 88 -5.67 -17.87 -20.62
N THR A 89 -6.95 -17.73 -20.96
CA THR A 89 -7.90 -16.91 -20.22
C THR A 89 -9.13 -17.72 -19.87
N PHE A 90 -9.52 -17.63 -18.60
CA PHE A 90 -10.79 -18.16 -18.14
C PHE A 90 -11.60 -17.03 -17.48
N ALA A 91 -12.82 -16.83 -17.96
CA ALA A 91 -13.73 -15.84 -17.43
C ALA A 91 -15.10 -16.43 -17.10
N HIS A 92 -15.46 -16.44 -15.82
CA HIS A 92 -16.80 -16.73 -15.35
C HIS A 92 -17.60 -15.42 -15.20
N GLN A 93 -18.45 -15.12 -16.19
CA GLN A 93 -19.27 -13.90 -16.19
C GLN A 93 -20.63 -14.10 -15.53
N SER A 94 -21.11 -15.34 -15.47
CA SER A 94 -22.34 -15.66 -14.76
C SER A 94 -22.20 -15.34 -13.27
N TRP A 95 -23.26 -14.79 -12.66
CA TRP A 95 -23.35 -14.61 -11.20
C TRP A 95 -23.94 -15.84 -10.49
N LYS A 96 -24.41 -16.81 -11.28
CA LYS A 96 -24.98 -18.06 -10.83
C LYS A 96 -24.11 -19.20 -11.36
N GLY A 97 -24.05 -20.29 -10.61
CA GLY A 97 -23.28 -21.46 -10.98
C GLY A 97 -23.16 -22.38 -9.78
N ASP A 98 -22.85 -23.63 -10.08
CA ASP A 98 -22.38 -24.59 -9.10
C ASP A 98 -20.87 -24.34 -8.91
N ALA A 99 -20.49 -23.99 -7.68
CA ALA A 99 -19.12 -23.62 -7.35
C ALA A 99 -18.16 -24.82 -7.40
N ASP A 100 -18.64 -26.01 -7.04
CA ASP A 100 -17.85 -27.25 -7.07
C ASP A 100 -17.52 -27.63 -8.52
N ILE A 101 -18.50 -27.50 -9.42
CA ILE A 101 -18.27 -27.71 -10.86
C ILE A 101 -17.25 -26.68 -11.39
N LEU A 102 -17.34 -25.43 -10.95
CA LEU A 102 -16.37 -24.40 -11.35
C LEU A 102 -14.95 -24.77 -10.86
N ASN A 103 -14.80 -25.23 -9.63
CA ASN A 103 -13.50 -25.71 -9.12
C ASN A 103 -12.97 -26.88 -9.93
N ASN A 104 -13.83 -27.81 -10.32
CA ASN A 104 -13.47 -28.92 -11.21
C ASN A 104 -13.05 -28.45 -12.61
N VAL A 105 -13.72 -27.44 -13.19
CA VAL A 105 -13.27 -26.79 -14.42
C VAL A 105 -11.87 -26.21 -14.23
N MET A 106 -11.65 -25.47 -13.15
CA MET A 106 -10.39 -24.80 -12.86
C MET A 106 -9.22 -25.77 -12.63
N ARG A 107 -9.48 -26.99 -12.14
CA ARG A 107 -8.49 -28.09 -12.05
C ARG A 107 -8.04 -28.62 -13.41
N CYS A 108 -8.94 -28.61 -14.39
CA CYS A 108 -8.62 -29.02 -15.76
C CYS A 108 -7.78 -27.97 -16.51
N LEU A 109 -7.59 -26.77 -15.97
CA LEU A 109 -6.96 -25.64 -16.65
C LEU A 109 -5.66 -25.21 -15.93
N PRO A 110 -4.53 -25.91 -16.14
CA PRO A 110 -3.30 -25.65 -15.41
C PRO A 110 -2.59 -24.35 -15.82
N ASP A 111 -2.73 -23.93 -17.09
CA ASP A 111 -1.91 -22.86 -17.69
C ASP A 111 -2.64 -21.50 -17.81
N VAL A 112 -3.68 -21.28 -17.01
CA VAL A 112 -4.46 -20.04 -17.00
C VAL A 112 -3.58 -18.86 -16.56
N ARG A 113 -3.48 -17.85 -17.42
CA ARG A 113 -2.74 -16.61 -17.18
C ARG A 113 -3.63 -15.48 -16.71
N VAL A 114 -4.89 -15.46 -17.17
CA VAL A 114 -5.88 -14.45 -16.81
C VAL A 114 -7.12 -15.14 -16.26
N LEU A 115 -7.42 -14.85 -15.00
CA LEU A 115 -8.59 -15.38 -14.30
C LEU A 115 -9.56 -14.25 -13.97
N MET A 116 -10.81 -14.38 -14.41
CA MET A 116 -11.86 -13.40 -14.14
C MET A 116 -13.10 -14.07 -13.57
N LEU A 117 -13.48 -13.74 -12.34
CA LEU A 117 -14.54 -14.43 -11.61
C LEU A 117 -15.60 -13.45 -11.12
N ASN A 118 -16.84 -13.69 -11.52
CA ASN A 118 -18.01 -13.10 -10.89
C ASN A 118 -18.53 -14.05 -9.80
N ILE A 119 -18.40 -13.61 -8.55
CA ILE A 119 -18.78 -14.35 -7.35
C ILE A 119 -20.15 -13.86 -6.89
N GLY A 120 -21.17 -14.69 -7.07
CA GLY A 120 -22.53 -14.43 -6.61
C GLY A 120 -22.88 -15.14 -5.31
N THR A 121 -24.18 -15.31 -5.07
CA THR A 121 -24.74 -15.73 -3.77
C THR A 121 -24.62 -17.23 -3.49
N ASN A 122 -24.39 -18.03 -4.52
CA ASN A 122 -24.22 -19.49 -4.39
C ASN A 122 -22.76 -19.87 -4.07
N PHE A 123 -21.84 -18.90 -4.09
CA PHE A 123 -20.45 -19.14 -3.78
C PHE A 123 -20.23 -18.96 -2.28
N ALA A 124 -19.85 -20.04 -1.61
CA ALA A 124 -19.33 -19.99 -0.24
C ALA A 124 -17.80 -19.74 -0.24
N PRO A 125 -17.23 -19.14 0.83
CA PRO A 125 -15.80 -18.87 0.95
C PRO A 125 -14.90 -20.09 0.72
N GLU A 126 -15.34 -21.26 1.18
CA GLU A 126 -14.60 -22.52 1.11
C GLU A 126 -14.30 -22.92 -0.34
N HIS A 127 -15.20 -22.62 -1.28
CA HIS A 127 -14.96 -22.90 -2.70
C HIS A 127 -13.86 -22.00 -3.28
N LEU A 128 -13.75 -20.75 -2.84
CA LEU A 128 -12.71 -19.85 -3.33
C LEU A 128 -11.37 -20.17 -2.68
N GLU A 129 -11.40 -20.58 -1.41
CA GLU A 129 -10.26 -21.14 -0.70
C GLU A 129 -9.71 -22.40 -1.39
N GLU A 130 -10.55 -23.37 -1.73
CA GLU A 130 -10.20 -24.57 -2.51
C GLU A 130 -9.62 -24.19 -3.89
N MET A 131 -10.18 -23.17 -4.56
CA MET A 131 -9.66 -22.70 -5.86
C MET A 131 -8.25 -22.11 -5.76
N PHE A 132 -7.89 -21.53 -4.61
CA PHE A 132 -6.62 -20.86 -4.36
C PHE A 132 -5.64 -21.69 -3.54
N GLU A 133 -5.99 -22.90 -3.14
CA GLU A 133 -5.13 -23.83 -2.42
C GLU A 133 -3.85 -24.13 -3.23
N ASP A 134 -4.01 -24.48 -4.51
CA ASP A 134 -2.89 -24.75 -5.41
C ASP A 134 -2.39 -23.49 -6.15
N PRO A 135 -1.08 -23.13 -6.03
CA PRO A 135 -0.54 -21.98 -6.72
C PRO A 135 -0.53 -22.11 -8.24
N ARG A 136 -1.05 -21.08 -8.93
CA ARG A 136 -1.03 -21.00 -10.39
C ARG A 136 0.19 -20.23 -10.87
N LEU A 137 1.32 -20.92 -11.02
CA LEU A 137 2.61 -20.29 -11.33
C LEU A 137 2.61 -19.42 -12.60
N GLY A 138 1.75 -19.73 -13.58
CA GLY A 138 1.61 -18.96 -14.83
C GLY A 138 0.67 -17.75 -14.76
N ILE A 139 0.00 -17.52 -13.62
CA ILE A 139 -0.97 -16.45 -13.48
C ILE A 139 -0.30 -15.08 -13.61
N ARG A 140 -0.95 -14.20 -14.37
CA ARG A 140 -0.54 -12.81 -14.58
C ARG A 140 -1.52 -11.83 -13.99
N ARG A 141 -2.80 -12.13 -14.16
CA ARG A 141 -3.91 -11.26 -13.79
C ARG A 141 -5.03 -12.08 -13.17
N MET A 142 -5.51 -11.60 -12.02
CA MET A 142 -6.65 -12.19 -11.35
C MET A 142 -7.64 -11.08 -10.98
N GLU A 143 -8.89 -11.26 -11.39
CA GLU A 143 -10.00 -10.37 -11.06
C GLU A 143 -11.12 -11.15 -10.40
N ILE A 144 -11.55 -10.65 -9.25
CA ILE A 144 -12.62 -11.24 -8.46
C ILE A 144 -13.62 -10.13 -8.19
N ARG A 145 -14.85 -10.32 -8.67
CA ARG A 145 -15.94 -9.37 -8.51
C ARG A 145 -17.04 -10.03 -7.70
N PHE A 146 -17.40 -9.43 -6.58
CA PHE A 146 -18.41 -9.92 -5.65
C PHE A 146 -19.73 -9.18 -5.85
N ARG A 147 -20.82 -9.93 -5.93
CA ARG A 147 -22.19 -9.43 -5.83
C ARG A 147 -22.91 -10.23 -4.74
N PRO A 148 -22.70 -9.87 -3.47
CA PRO A 148 -23.27 -10.61 -2.36
C PRO A 148 -24.75 -10.27 -2.10
N TYR A 149 -25.31 -9.26 -2.78
CA TYR A 149 -26.72 -8.93 -2.63
C TYR A 149 -27.59 -9.87 -3.45
N VAL A 150 -28.51 -10.51 -2.76
CA VAL A 150 -29.64 -11.19 -3.36
C VAL A 150 -30.78 -10.21 -3.64
N GLU A 151 -31.44 -10.33 -4.80
CA GLU A 151 -32.80 -9.77 -4.98
C GLU A 151 -33.85 -10.54 -4.13
N GLN A 152 -33.53 -11.78 -3.74
CA GLN A 152 -34.36 -12.67 -2.90
C GLN A 152 -33.59 -13.11 -1.66
N ALA A 153 -34.04 -12.74 -0.45
CA ALA A 153 -33.35 -13.06 0.81
C ALA A 153 -32.92 -14.55 0.92
N SER A 154 -31.70 -14.89 0.53
CA SER A 154 -31.08 -16.17 0.84
C SER A 154 -30.46 -16.04 2.22
N TYR A 155 -31.16 -16.56 3.22
CA TYR A 155 -30.76 -16.53 4.63
C TYR A 155 -29.37 -17.17 4.90
N TYR A 156 -28.83 -17.97 3.96
CA TYR A 156 -27.61 -18.73 4.14
C TYR A 156 -26.34 -17.87 4.36
N GLN A 157 -26.08 -16.88 3.50
CA GLN A 157 -24.88 -16.04 3.60
C GLN A 157 -24.90 -15.11 4.84
N PHE A 158 -26.11 -14.73 5.29
CA PHE A 158 -26.27 -13.85 6.44
C PHE A 158 -26.14 -14.59 7.78
N LEU A 159 -26.65 -15.82 7.89
CA LEU A 159 -26.63 -16.58 9.15
C LEU A 159 -25.29 -17.26 9.45
N LYS A 160 -24.52 -17.65 8.43
CA LYS A 160 -23.21 -18.31 8.64
C LYS A 160 -22.04 -17.34 8.83
N GLY A 161 -22.22 -16.04 8.57
CA GLY A 161 -21.08 -15.11 8.54
C GLY A 161 -20.05 -15.52 7.50
N SER A 162 -20.49 -15.82 6.28
CA SER A 162 -19.61 -16.32 5.22
C SER A 162 -18.78 -15.17 4.63
N TYR A 163 -17.55 -15.00 5.14
CA TYR A 163 -16.61 -13.98 4.66
C TYR A 163 -15.46 -14.63 3.88
N PHE A 164 -14.94 -13.93 2.87
CA PHE A 164 -13.93 -14.44 1.96
C PHE A 164 -12.48 -14.19 2.45
N ASP A 165 -12.31 -13.95 3.76
CA ASP A 165 -11.00 -13.69 4.35
C ASP A 165 -10.05 -14.90 4.18
N THR A 166 -10.58 -16.13 4.34
CA THR A 166 -9.79 -17.38 4.22
C THR A 166 -9.27 -17.60 2.81
N ALA A 167 -10.02 -17.20 1.78
CA ALA A 167 -9.57 -17.29 0.40
C ALA A 167 -8.34 -16.39 0.12
N ILE A 168 -8.32 -15.17 0.65
CA ILE A 168 -7.15 -14.29 0.57
C ILE A 168 -6.00 -14.83 1.42
N GLU A 169 -6.32 -15.46 2.54
CA GLU A 169 -5.34 -16.15 3.37
C GLU A 169 -4.65 -17.32 2.65
N SER A 170 -5.38 -18.10 1.87
CA SER A 170 -4.79 -19.15 1.03
C SER A 170 -3.77 -18.61 0.05
N LEU A 171 -4.00 -17.44 -0.54
CA LEU A 171 -3.03 -16.79 -1.42
C LEU A 171 -1.72 -16.50 -0.68
N TYR A 172 -1.76 -15.88 0.51
CA TYR A 172 -0.51 -15.52 1.18
C TYR A 172 0.16 -16.67 1.95
N ARG A 173 -0.58 -17.71 2.33
CA ARG A 173 -0.03 -18.89 3.01
C ARG A 173 0.60 -19.89 2.05
N HIS A 174 -0.02 -20.11 0.89
CA HIS A 174 0.38 -21.20 -0.01
C HIS A 174 1.14 -20.72 -1.25
N TRP A 175 0.94 -19.48 -1.71
CA TRP A 175 1.55 -19.05 -2.97
C TRP A 175 2.98 -18.53 -2.76
N PRO A 176 3.95 -19.01 -3.56
CA PRO A 176 5.31 -18.47 -3.53
C PRO A 176 5.35 -17.09 -4.20
N ALA A 177 6.55 -16.50 -4.26
CA ALA A 177 6.75 -15.34 -5.13
C ALA A 177 6.56 -15.75 -6.60
N ILE A 178 5.58 -15.15 -7.27
CA ILE A 178 5.27 -15.41 -8.68
C ILE A 178 5.62 -14.15 -9.49
N PRO A 179 6.71 -14.14 -10.27
CA PRO A 179 7.12 -12.97 -11.05
C PRO A 179 6.08 -12.51 -12.09
N SER A 180 5.34 -13.45 -12.67
CA SER A 180 4.29 -13.13 -13.64
C SER A 180 3.07 -12.46 -13.00
N PHE A 181 2.80 -12.70 -11.72
CA PHE A 181 1.59 -12.22 -11.06
C PHE A 181 1.73 -10.73 -10.73
N THR A 182 1.14 -9.92 -11.60
CA THR A 182 1.37 -8.47 -11.65
C THR A 182 0.11 -7.66 -11.44
N HIS A 183 -1.06 -8.26 -11.64
CA HIS A 183 -2.36 -7.59 -11.62
C HIS A 183 -3.36 -8.30 -10.72
N PHE A 184 -3.86 -7.60 -9.71
CA PHE A 184 -4.87 -8.13 -8.81
C PHE A 184 -6.03 -7.14 -8.62
N SER A 185 -7.25 -7.62 -8.80
CA SER A 185 -8.46 -6.82 -8.64
C SER A 185 -9.50 -7.52 -7.78
N ILE A 186 -9.95 -6.84 -6.73
CA ILE A 186 -11.12 -7.19 -5.94
C ILE A 186 -12.13 -6.05 -6.04
N ILE A 187 -13.35 -6.37 -6.45
CA ILE A 187 -14.45 -5.41 -6.55
C ILE A 187 -15.67 -5.98 -5.84
N GLN A 188 -16.24 -5.24 -4.91
CA GLN A 188 -17.56 -5.50 -4.38
C GLN A 188 -18.54 -4.52 -5.03
N ASP A 189 -19.56 -5.05 -5.72
CA ASP A 189 -20.63 -4.23 -6.30
C ASP A 189 -21.36 -3.45 -5.20
N LEU A 190 -21.94 -2.30 -5.53
CA LEU A 190 -22.84 -1.58 -4.63
C LEU A 190 -24.25 -2.19 -4.70
N PRO A 191 -25.02 -2.17 -3.60
CA PRO A 191 -26.40 -2.62 -3.64
C PRO A 191 -27.22 -1.72 -4.59
N PRO A 192 -28.24 -2.26 -5.26
CA PRO A 192 -29.17 -1.45 -6.03
C PRO A 192 -29.83 -0.40 -5.13
N ARG A 193 -29.66 0.90 -5.41
CA ARG A 193 -30.39 1.94 -4.68
C ARG A 193 -31.89 1.86 -5.03
N SER A 194 -32.76 1.79 -4.03
CA SER A 194 -34.22 1.88 -4.21
C SER A 194 -34.58 3.28 -4.72
N THR A 195 -35.19 3.42 -5.90
CA THR A 195 -35.53 4.69 -6.57
C THR A 195 -36.83 5.32 -6.07
N ARG A 196 -37.35 4.92 -4.92
CA ARG A 196 -38.44 5.71 -4.31
C ARG A 196 -37.77 6.79 -3.47
N PRO A 197 -37.81 8.07 -3.87
CA PRO A 197 -37.42 9.13 -2.96
C PRO A 197 -38.34 9.04 -1.75
N SER A 198 -37.78 8.67 -0.60
CA SER A 198 -38.38 9.13 0.65
C SER A 198 -38.34 10.65 0.54
N THR A 199 -39.51 11.27 0.58
CA THR A 199 -39.70 12.71 0.77
C THR A 199 -38.56 13.31 1.57
N ALA A 200 -37.93 14.33 1.01
CA ALA A 200 -36.73 14.98 1.47
C ALA A 200 -36.89 15.49 2.91
N VAL A 201 -36.40 14.74 3.90
CA VAL A 201 -36.11 15.29 5.24
C VAL A 201 -34.91 14.61 5.92
N ASN A 202 -34.63 13.31 5.70
CA ASN A 202 -33.69 12.57 6.56
C ASN A 202 -32.48 11.95 5.84
N SER A 203 -31.76 12.71 5.03
CA SER A 203 -30.51 12.23 4.39
C SER A 203 -29.29 12.20 5.33
N ALA A 204 -29.41 12.67 6.58
CA ALA A 204 -28.32 12.70 7.55
C ALA A 204 -28.06 11.35 8.26
N SER A 205 -29.04 10.45 8.31
CA SER A 205 -28.97 9.23 9.13
C SER A 205 -28.28 8.04 8.47
N ALA A 206 -28.07 8.04 7.15
CA ALA A 206 -27.44 6.93 6.44
C ALA A 206 -25.90 6.89 6.56
N SER A 207 -25.25 7.99 6.93
CA SER A 207 -23.79 8.03 7.14
C SER A 207 -23.39 7.73 8.59
N LEU A 208 -24.28 7.92 9.57
CA LEU A 208 -23.98 7.70 10.99
C LEU A 208 -24.03 6.22 11.40
N SER A 209 -24.91 5.42 10.80
CA SER A 209 -25.06 3.99 11.11
C SER A 209 -23.86 3.14 10.66
N ASN A 210 -23.02 3.64 9.75
CA ASN A 210 -21.81 2.92 9.29
C ASN A 210 -20.56 3.21 10.15
N SER A 211 -20.58 4.19 11.06
CA SER A 211 -19.46 4.47 11.98
C SER A 211 -19.47 3.62 13.25
N ILE A 212 -20.53 2.86 13.53
CA ILE A 212 -20.64 2.03 14.75
C ILE A 212 -19.95 0.66 14.56
N ALA A 213 -19.67 0.24 13.33
CA ALA A 213 -19.09 -1.07 13.04
C ALA A 213 -17.56 -1.17 13.24
N ASP A 214 -16.90 -0.14 13.80
CA ASP A 214 -15.44 -0.04 13.92
C ASP A 214 -14.94 0.03 15.38
N ILE A 215 -15.74 -0.46 16.34
CA ILE A 215 -15.31 -0.61 17.74
C ILE A 215 -14.97 -2.07 18.00
N SER A 216 -13.71 -2.46 17.81
CA SER A 216 -13.17 -3.69 18.40
C SER A 216 -12.90 -3.43 19.89
N ILE A 217 -13.64 -4.10 20.76
CA ILE A 217 -13.44 -4.09 22.22
C ILE A 217 -12.44 -5.20 22.56
N ASP A 218 -11.27 -4.83 23.09
CA ASP A 218 -10.33 -5.77 23.74
C ASP A 218 -10.91 -6.28 25.07
N PRO A 219 -10.73 -7.55 25.46
CA PRO A 219 -11.24 -8.05 26.72
C PRO A 219 -10.20 -7.95 27.83
N SER A 220 -10.55 -7.28 28.93
CA SER A 220 -9.95 -7.58 30.24
C SER A 220 -10.89 -7.25 31.39
N THR A 221 -11.03 -8.25 32.27
CA THR A 221 -11.36 -8.25 33.72
C THR A 221 -12.81 -8.08 34.23
N SER A 222 -13.28 -9.19 34.82
CA SER A 222 -13.90 -9.41 36.15
C SER A 222 -15.36 -9.06 36.45
N ASP A 223 -16.07 -10.12 36.90
CA ASP A 223 -17.01 -10.26 38.03
C ASP A 223 -18.24 -9.33 38.12
N ASP A 224 -19.47 -9.87 38.11
CA ASP A 224 -20.09 -10.51 39.29
C ASP A 224 -21.52 -11.02 39.00
N ASP A 225 -21.93 -12.01 39.80
CA ASP A 225 -23.20 -12.74 39.79
C ASP A 225 -24.45 -11.90 40.11
N ARG A 226 -25.63 -12.31 39.58
CA ARG A 226 -26.76 -12.90 40.36
C ARG A 226 -28.13 -12.85 39.66
N ALA A 227 -28.69 -14.05 39.51
CA ALA A 227 -29.98 -14.53 40.02
C ALA A 227 -31.33 -14.22 39.32
N SER A 228 -32.14 -15.29 39.36
CA SER A 228 -33.60 -15.43 39.22
C SER A 228 -34.14 -15.49 37.78
N GLY A 229 -35.01 -16.42 37.38
CA GLY A 229 -35.77 -17.44 38.10
C GLY A 229 -37.15 -17.58 37.46
N HIS A 230 -37.59 -18.81 37.23
CA HIS A 230 -38.99 -19.25 37.08
C HIS A 230 -39.87 -18.72 35.92
N SER A 231 -40.31 -19.64 35.04
CA SER A 231 -41.66 -20.28 35.11
C SER A 231 -42.18 -20.69 33.72
N THR A 232 -42.41 -21.99 33.55
CA THR A 232 -43.39 -22.57 32.60
C THR A 232 -44.81 -22.18 33.03
N PRO A 233 -45.82 -22.06 32.12
CA PRO A 233 -46.71 -23.21 31.81
C PRO A 233 -47.41 -23.07 30.41
N PRO A 234 -48.59 -23.69 30.13
CA PRO A 234 -48.75 -25.08 29.68
C PRO A 234 -49.53 -25.20 28.34
N THR A 235 -49.66 -26.45 27.88
CA THR A 235 -50.42 -26.96 26.73
C THR A 235 -51.95 -26.83 26.83
N SER A 236 -52.63 -26.50 25.72
CA SER A 236 -53.96 -27.08 25.36
C SER A 236 -54.46 -26.74 23.93
N VAL A 237 -54.64 -27.81 23.15
CA VAL A 237 -55.68 -28.20 22.15
C VAL A 237 -56.52 -27.22 21.28
N SER A 238 -56.58 -27.65 19.99
CA SER A 238 -57.72 -27.75 19.03
C SER A 238 -58.25 -26.52 18.27
N SER A 239 -58.18 -26.56 16.92
CA SER A 239 -59.32 -26.80 15.99
C SER A 239 -58.95 -26.51 14.51
N GLU A 240 -59.65 -27.17 13.59
CA GLU A 240 -59.33 -27.36 12.16
C GLU A 240 -59.84 -26.28 11.19
N SER A 241 -59.23 -26.25 9.98
CA SER A 241 -59.69 -25.74 8.66
C SER A 241 -59.23 -24.34 8.21
N PRO A 242 -59.19 -24.02 6.89
CA PRO A 242 -58.79 -24.80 5.72
C PRO A 242 -57.69 -24.10 4.86
N VAL A 243 -57.23 -24.83 3.84
CA VAL A 243 -56.17 -24.56 2.85
C VAL A 243 -56.07 -23.11 2.33
N GLU A 244 -54.89 -22.50 2.51
CA GLU A 244 -54.41 -21.30 1.81
C GLU A 244 -52.95 -21.48 1.35
N PRO A 245 -52.48 -20.75 0.30
CA PRO A 245 -51.33 -21.14 -0.50
C PRO A 245 -50.02 -21.06 0.31
N ARG A 246 -49.15 -22.06 0.15
CA ARG A 246 -47.85 -22.22 0.83
C ARG A 246 -47.00 -20.95 0.70
N GLY A 247 -47.16 -20.05 1.67
CA GLY A 247 -46.22 -19.01 2.04
C GLY A 247 -45.10 -19.59 2.89
N TYR A 248 -43.90 -19.07 2.65
CA TYR A 248 -42.65 -19.33 3.35
C TYR A 248 -42.83 -19.48 4.88
N SER A 249 -42.64 -20.69 5.40
CA SER A 249 -42.63 -20.96 6.84
C SER A 249 -41.32 -20.42 7.44
N GLY A 250 -41.38 -19.21 7.98
CA GLY A 250 -40.28 -18.51 8.65
C GLY A 250 -39.82 -19.15 9.97
N HIS A 251 -39.58 -20.46 9.99
CA HIS A 251 -38.96 -21.15 11.11
C HIS A 251 -37.46 -21.31 10.85
N GLY A 252 -36.73 -20.21 11.10
CA GLY A 252 -35.34 -20.31 11.53
C GLY A 252 -35.27 -20.81 12.99
N PRO A 253 -34.09 -21.25 13.47
CA PRO A 253 -33.92 -21.98 14.73
C PRO A 253 -34.09 -21.14 16.01
N PHE A 254 -34.59 -19.91 15.91
CA PHE A 254 -34.79 -19.00 17.04
C PHE A 254 -36.27 -18.57 17.12
N PRO A 255 -37.08 -19.17 18.01
CA PRO A 255 -38.53 -18.96 18.04
C PRO A 255 -38.96 -17.53 18.42
N TYR A 256 -38.12 -16.79 19.15
CA TYR A 256 -38.51 -15.54 19.81
C TYR A 256 -38.36 -14.27 18.95
N ILE A 257 -37.81 -14.36 17.73
CA ILE A 257 -37.57 -13.18 16.86
C ILE A 257 -38.73 -12.97 15.85
N SER A 258 -39.64 -13.95 15.74
CA SER A 258 -40.53 -14.05 14.58
C SER A 258 -41.81 -13.20 14.63
N ASP A 259 -42.35 -12.85 15.81
CA ASP A 259 -43.65 -12.16 15.88
C ASP A 259 -43.56 -10.63 15.75
N ASN A 260 -42.46 -9.99 16.17
CA ASN A 260 -42.26 -8.55 15.98
C ASN A 260 -41.71 -8.18 14.58
N MET A 261 -41.24 -9.16 13.79
CA MET A 261 -40.77 -8.95 12.41
C MET A 261 -41.87 -9.09 11.35
N LYS A 262 -43.06 -9.62 11.67
CA LYS A 262 -44.16 -9.77 10.69
C LYS A 262 -44.65 -8.43 10.11
N TYR A 263 -44.46 -7.31 10.83
CA TYR A 263 -44.95 -5.98 10.43
C TYR A 263 -43.86 -4.97 10.09
N THR A 264 -42.58 -5.32 10.26
CA THR A 264 -41.45 -4.44 9.93
C THR A 264 -40.56 -5.11 8.90
N LYS A 265 -40.89 -4.96 7.60
CA LYS A 265 -39.87 -5.18 6.57
C LYS A 265 -38.72 -4.24 6.90
N PRO A 266 -37.49 -4.72 7.23
CA PRO A 266 -36.38 -3.83 7.50
C PRO A 266 -36.22 -2.90 6.30
N LYS A 267 -36.48 -1.60 6.51
CA LYS A 267 -36.51 -0.59 5.42
C LYS A 267 -35.15 -0.47 4.71
N HIS A 268 -34.10 -0.95 5.35
CA HIS A 268 -32.74 -0.99 4.83
C HIS A 268 -32.14 -2.37 5.12
N PHE A 269 -31.95 -3.17 4.08
CA PHE A 269 -31.15 -4.39 4.16
C PHE A 269 -29.70 -3.96 4.46
N ALA A 270 -29.13 -4.46 5.55
CA ALA A 270 -27.72 -4.21 5.87
C ALA A 270 -26.87 -4.68 4.69
N GLN A 271 -25.85 -3.90 4.34
CA GLN A 271 -25.02 -4.26 3.19
C GLN A 271 -24.19 -5.49 3.57
N PRO A 272 -24.35 -6.67 2.93
CA PRO A 272 -23.44 -7.77 3.12
C PRO A 272 -22.01 -7.34 2.86
N ILE A 273 -21.16 -7.67 3.81
CA ILE A 273 -19.75 -7.39 3.82
C ILE A 273 -19.05 -8.63 3.25
N VAL A 274 -18.14 -8.45 2.29
CA VAL A 274 -17.37 -9.58 1.71
C VAL A 274 -16.23 -10.02 2.62
N PHE A 275 -15.59 -9.07 3.33
CA PHE A 275 -14.45 -9.32 4.22
C PHE A 275 -14.75 -8.87 5.64
N PHE A 276 -14.65 -9.78 6.60
CA PHE A 276 -14.75 -9.44 8.01
C PHE A 276 -13.44 -8.85 8.51
N ASP A 277 -12.33 -9.56 8.31
CA ASP A 277 -10.98 -9.08 8.62
C ASP A 277 -10.27 -8.58 7.36
N ILE A 278 -10.53 -7.31 7.04
CA ILE A 278 -9.89 -6.64 5.91
C ILE A 278 -8.36 -6.51 6.05
N LYS A 279 -7.77 -6.78 7.23
CA LYS A 279 -6.31 -6.88 7.40
C LYS A 279 -5.72 -8.07 6.65
N CYS A 280 -6.53 -9.05 6.22
CA CYS A 280 -6.08 -10.12 5.33
C CYS A 280 -5.41 -9.56 4.05
N LEU A 281 -5.87 -8.41 3.55
CA LEU A 281 -5.29 -7.73 2.39
C LEU A 281 -3.91 -7.14 2.68
N ALA A 282 -3.67 -6.65 3.90
CA ALA A 282 -2.33 -6.21 4.32
C ALA A 282 -1.37 -7.39 4.46
N ARG A 283 -1.83 -8.49 5.08
CA ARG A 283 -1.03 -9.74 5.18
C ARG A 283 -0.66 -10.26 3.79
N PHE A 284 -1.63 -10.26 2.87
CA PHE A 284 -1.38 -10.54 1.46
C PHE A 284 -0.36 -9.58 0.85
N GLY A 285 -0.51 -8.27 1.06
CA GLY A 285 0.43 -7.27 0.51
C GLY A 285 1.87 -7.39 1.03
N SER A 286 2.07 -7.96 2.22
CA SER A 286 3.40 -8.26 2.76
C SER A 286 3.96 -9.62 2.32
N SER A 287 3.16 -10.46 1.67
CA SER A 287 3.54 -11.82 1.30
C SER A 287 4.41 -11.88 0.03
N PRO A 288 5.18 -12.96 -0.16
CA PRO A 288 5.95 -13.18 -1.39
C PRO A 288 5.07 -13.16 -2.65
N ALA A 289 3.85 -13.70 -2.57
CA ALA A 289 2.89 -13.75 -3.68
C ALA A 289 2.54 -12.35 -4.23
N ALA A 290 2.53 -11.33 -3.37
CA ALA A 290 2.20 -9.96 -3.75
C ALA A 290 3.42 -9.11 -4.14
N ALA A 291 4.65 -9.64 -4.03
CA ALA A 291 5.88 -8.86 -4.18
C ALA A 291 6.03 -8.21 -5.57
N ASN A 292 5.44 -8.81 -6.61
CA ASN A 292 5.53 -8.38 -8.00
C ASN A 292 4.26 -7.69 -8.52
N LEU A 293 3.26 -7.47 -7.66
CA LEU A 293 2.05 -6.76 -8.04
C LEU A 293 2.38 -5.29 -8.37
N THR A 294 2.08 -4.91 -9.60
CA THR A 294 2.25 -3.55 -10.12
C THR A 294 0.93 -2.81 -10.20
N HIS A 295 -0.18 -3.53 -10.37
CA HIS A 295 -1.52 -2.97 -10.48
C HIS A 295 -2.46 -3.64 -9.47
N LEU A 296 -3.02 -2.81 -8.59
CA LEU A 296 -3.95 -3.24 -7.55
C LEU A 296 -5.24 -2.43 -7.66
N ARG A 297 -6.37 -3.12 -7.72
CA ARG A 297 -7.71 -2.53 -7.63
C ARG A 297 -8.46 -3.16 -6.47
N LEU A 298 -8.84 -2.36 -5.48
CA LEU A 298 -9.58 -2.78 -4.29
C LEU A 298 -10.79 -1.85 -4.10
N ARG A 299 -11.94 -2.26 -4.63
CA ARG A 299 -13.19 -1.49 -4.50
C ARG A 299 -14.10 -2.18 -3.51
N VAL A 300 -13.94 -1.87 -2.24
CA VAL A 300 -14.75 -2.43 -1.14
C VAL A 300 -15.52 -1.29 -0.46
N PRO A 301 -16.81 -1.09 -0.80
CA PRO A 301 -17.57 0.04 -0.32
C PRO A 301 -17.60 0.17 1.20
N SER A 302 -17.55 1.42 1.69
CA SER A 302 -17.66 1.77 3.12
C SER A 302 -16.55 1.23 4.02
N ARG A 303 -15.47 0.65 3.46
CA ARG A 303 -14.30 0.21 4.23
C ARG A 303 -13.15 1.21 4.12
N ASP A 304 -12.42 1.43 5.21
CA ASP A 304 -11.21 2.25 5.22
C ASP A 304 -10.00 1.40 4.80
N LEU A 305 -9.86 1.21 3.49
CA LEU A 305 -8.73 0.49 2.91
C LEU A 305 -7.42 1.28 2.99
N ALA A 306 -7.47 2.61 2.99
CA ALA A 306 -6.27 3.44 3.02
C ALA A 306 -5.46 3.17 4.30
N ARG A 307 -6.11 3.06 5.45
CA ARG A 307 -5.45 2.78 6.73
C ARG A 307 -4.72 1.44 6.77
N ILE A 308 -5.30 0.41 6.14
CA ILE A 308 -4.76 -0.96 6.12
C ILE A 308 -3.61 -1.09 5.14
N LEU A 309 -3.64 -0.31 4.06
CA LEU A 309 -2.59 -0.27 3.06
C LEU A 309 -1.37 0.55 3.50
N ILE A 310 -1.41 1.21 4.66
CA ILE A 310 -0.23 1.77 5.32
C ILE A 310 0.45 0.63 6.08
N GLY A 311 1.66 0.26 5.68
CA GLY A 311 2.42 -0.81 6.31
C GLY A 311 2.53 -0.65 7.82
N SER A 312 2.37 -1.75 8.56
CA SER A 312 2.55 -1.75 10.01
C SER A 312 4.02 -1.53 10.37
N GLN A 313 4.27 -0.79 11.45
CA GLN A 313 5.61 -0.72 12.04
C GLN A 313 5.86 -2.04 12.80
N GLY A 314 6.83 -2.81 12.32
CA GLY A 314 7.29 -4.01 13.02
C GLY A 314 7.99 -3.67 14.35
N ALA A 315 8.26 -4.70 15.16
CA ALA A 315 8.85 -4.60 16.50
C ALA A 315 10.19 -3.84 16.58
N TYR A 316 10.86 -3.62 15.44
CA TYR A 316 12.13 -2.89 15.32
C TYR A 316 11.98 -1.51 14.64
N GLY A 317 10.76 -0.96 14.55
CA GLY A 317 10.49 0.29 13.85
C GLY A 317 10.63 0.21 12.31
N ARG A 318 10.80 -1.01 11.75
CA ARG A 318 10.79 -1.23 10.30
C ARG A 318 9.37 -1.13 9.77
N ILE A 319 9.16 -0.30 8.75
CA ILE A 319 7.90 -0.26 8.02
C ILE A 319 7.94 -1.38 6.98
N THR A 320 7.15 -2.42 7.17
CA THR A 320 6.97 -3.45 6.13
C THR A 320 6.27 -2.81 4.94
N THR A 321 6.95 -2.73 3.80
CA THR A 321 6.36 -2.14 2.60
C THR A 321 5.39 -3.16 2.00
N LEU A 322 4.11 -2.85 2.06
CA LEU A 322 3.08 -3.62 1.37
C LEU A 322 3.20 -3.35 -0.13
N PHE A 323 3.03 -4.38 -0.97
CA PHE A 323 3.07 -4.29 -2.44
C PHE A 323 4.26 -3.45 -2.95
N PRO A 324 5.51 -3.90 -2.74
CA PRO A 324 6.71 -3.08 -2.97
C PRO A 324 6.91 -2.65 -4.44
N SER A 325 6.24 -3.32 -5.38
CA SER A 325 6.32 -3.04 -6.82
C SER A 325 5.13 -2.23 -7.35
N LEU A 326 4.25 -1.74 -6.48
CA LEU A 326 2.98 -1.13 -6.87
C LEU A 326 3.17 0.21 -7.60
N ARG A 327 2.58 0.31 -8.79
CA ARG A 327 2.60 1.50 -9.67
C ARG A 327 1.20 2.07 -9.91
N TYR A 328 0.16 1.24 -9.83
CA TYR A 328 -1.22 1.63 -10.00
C TYR A 328 -2.06 1.16 -8.82
N LEU A 329 -2.74 2.08 -8.16
CA LEU A 329 -3.65 1.80 -7.05
C LEU A 329 -5.03 2.41 -7.31
N ASP A 330 -6.05 1.56 -7.32
CA ASP A 330 -7.46 1.96 -7.40
C ASP A 330 -8.19 1.50 -6.15
N ILE A 331 -8.45 2.45 -5.24
CA ILE A 331 -9.24 2.23 -4.01
C ILE A 331 -10.58 2.97 -4.09
N SER A 332 -11.14 3.04 -5.30
CA SER A 332 -12.44 3.69 -5.53
C SER A 332 -13.54 3.05 -4.68
N THR A 333 -14.57 3.81 -4.33
CA THR A 333 -15.73 3.43 -3.48
C THR A 333 -15.43 3.17 -2.01
N THR A 334 -14.15 3.14 -1.62
CA THR A 334 -13.72 2.99 -0.23
C THR A 334 -13.88 4.31 0.55
N ASN A 335 -13.73 4.27 1.86
CA ASN A 335 -13.74 5.48 2.67
C ASN A 335 -12.32 6.04 2.77
N VAL A 336 -12.04 7.09 2.00
CA VAL A 336 -10.78 7.85 2.04
C VAL A 336 -11.12 9.30 2.25
N ARG A 337 -10.38 9.97 3.14
CA ARG A 337 -10.48 11.41 3.40
C ARG A 337 -9.17 12.11 3.06
N LEU A 338 -9.25 13.41 2.80
CA LEU A 338 -8.06 14.24 2.65
C LEU A 338 -7.46 14.54 4.03
N ASP A 339 -6.67 13.61 4.56
CA ASP A 339 -6.08 13.72 5.89
C ASP A 339 -4.68 13.07 5.97
N SER A 340 -4.17 12.91 7.20
CA SER A 340 -2.86 12.28 7.45
C SER A 340 -2.77 10.82 7.01
N VAL A 341 -3.89 10.10 6.88
CA VAL A 341 -3.93 8.71 6.41
C VAL A 341 -3.55 8.68 4.94
N LEU A 342 -4.18 9.51 4.10
CA LEU A 342 -3.82 9.60 2.68
C LEU A 342 -2.36 10.05 2.49
N SER A 343 -1.90 11.03 3.28
CA SER A 343 -0.49 11.46 3.27
C SER A 343 0.46 10.32 3.63
N SER A 344 0.09 9.48 4.61
CA SER A 344 0.88 8.32 5.04
C SER A 344 0.87 7.21 3.97
N LEU A 345 -0.25 6.97 3.32
CA LEU A 345 -0.37 6.04 2.19
C LEU A 345 0.59 6.45 1.07
N LEU A 346 0.54 7.70 0.61
CA LEU A 346 1.43 8.23 -0.42
C LEU A 346 2.91 8.14 -0.03
N ARG A 347 3.22 8.25 1.27
CA ARG A 347 4.57 8.08 1.79
C ARG A 347 5.02 6.63 1.82
N SER A 348 4.12 5.67 1.97
CA SER A 348 4.45 4.24 1.95
C SER A 348 4.81 3.75 0.53
N TYR A 349 4.08 4.18 -0.50
CA TYR A 349 4.28 3.69 -1.87
C TYR A 349 5.21 4.61 -2.67
N ALA A 350 6.50 4.25 -2.77
CA ALA A 350 7.51 5.06 -3.49
C ALA A 350 7.31 5.09 -5.01
N ARG A 351 6.78 4.01 -5.56
CA ARG A 351 6.71 3.76 -7.00
C ARG A 351 5.32 4.02 -7.58
N LEU A 352 4.41 4.59 -6.78
CA LEU A 352 3.04 4.80 -7.19
C LEU A 352 2.95 5.92 -8.23
N GLU A 353 2.54 5.56 -9.45
CA GLU A 353 2.39 6.46 -10.58
C GLU A 353 0.93 6.88 -10.78
N HIS A 354 -0.02 6.01 -10.47
CA HIS A 354 -1.44 6.23 -10.74
C HIS A 354 -2.28 5.92 -9.51
N LEU A 355 -3.04 6.91 -9.04
CA LEU A 355 -3.97 6.76 -7.92
C LEU A 355 -5.40 7.09 -8.35
N VAL A 356 -6.31 6.14 -8.15
CA VAL A 356 -7.75 6.29 -8.44
C VAL A 356 -8.57 6.21 -7.15
N LEU A 357 -9.28 7.30 -6.89
CA LEU A 357 -10.06 7.62 -5.69
C LEU A 357 -11.49 7.97 -6.09
N ASP A 358 -12.09 7.21 -7.01
CA ASP A 358 -13.43 7.55 -7.45
C ASP A 358 -14.48 7.22 -6.38
N ARG A 359 -15.45 8.13 -6.19
CA ARG A 359 -16.56 7.97 -5.24
C ARG A 359 -16.08 7.60 -3.82
N VAL A 360 -14.90 8.05 -3.45
CA VAL A 360 -14.46 8.04 -2.05
C VAL A 360 -14.94 9.33 -1.40
N ASN A 361 -15.17 9.35 -0.09
CA ASN A 361 -15.61 10.55 0.62
C ASN A 361 -14.46 11.56 0.85
N LEU A 362 -13.72 11.91 -0.21
CA LEU A 362 -12.42 12.62 -0.13
C LEU A 362 -12.58 14.01 0.48
N PHE A 363 -13.53 14.78 -0.05
CA PHE A 363 -13.81 16.16 0.35
C PHE A 363 -15.04 16.30 1.26
N GLY A 364 -15.68 15.17 1.58
CA GLY A 364 -16.88 15.14 2.40
C GLY A 364 -18.00 16.06 1.87
N PHE A 365 -18.78 16.64 2.79
CA PHE A 365 -19.85 17.56 2.44
C PHE A 365 -19.36 18.93 1.97
N THR A 366 -18.08 19.25 2.17
CA THR A 366 -17.48 20.56 1.85
C THR A 366 -17.03 20.68 0.40
N ALA A 367 -17.12 19.61 -0.40
CA ALA A 367 -16.69 19.58 -1.79
C ALA A 367 -17.26 20.75 -2.62
N ARG A 368 -18.53 21.11 -2.41
CA ARG A 368 -19.20 22.16 -3.20
C ARG A 368 -18.64 23.57 -2.96
N ASP A 369 -18.27 23.86 -1.72
CA ASP A 369 -17.89 25.21 -1.29
C ASP A 369 -16.37 25.39 -1.23
N LYS A 370 -15.64 24.35 -0.81
CA LYS A 370 -14.18 24.37 -0.61
C LYS A 370 -13.41 23.48 -1.57
N GLY A 371 -14.06 22.91 -2.58
CA GLY A 371 -13.42 21.94 -3.46
C GLY A 371 -12.15 22.43 -4.14
N ALA A 372 -12.08 23.72 -4.50
CA ALA A 372 -10.90 24.34 -5.09
C ALA A 372 -9.72 24.38 -4.09
N GLU A 373 -9.95 24.85 -2.86
CA GLU A 373 -8.94 24.84 -1.78
C GLU A 373 -8.47 23.42 -1.45
N LEU A 374 -9.40 22.46 -1.40
CA LEU A 374 -9.08 21.05 -1.12
C LEU A 374 -8.30 20.40 -2.27
N CYS A 375 -8.56 20.79 -3.53
CA CYS A 375 -7.77 20.36 -4.67
C CYS A 375 -6.33 20.91 -4.59
N LYS A 376 -6.17 22.19 -4.19
CA LYS A 376 -4.85 22.76 -3.91
C LYS A 376 -4.12 22.00 -2.80
N GLU A 377 -4.80 21.71 -1.70
CA GLU A 377 -4.24 20.92 -0.61
C GLU A 377 -3.83 19.52 -1.09
N LEU A 378 -4.67 18.84 -1.87
CA LEU A 378 -4.37 17.53 -2.45
C LEU A 378 -3.11 17.58 -3.33
N GLY A 379 -3.01 18.56 -4.23
CA GLY A 379 -1.82 18.76 -5.07
C GLY A 379 -0.54 18.95 -4.24
N GLY A 380 -0.60 19.79 -3.21
CA GLY A 380 0.51 20.00 -2.28
C GLY A 380 0.85 18.75 -1.46
N MET A 381 -0.15 17.98 -1.03
CA MET A 381 0.01 16.74 -0.27
C MET A 381 0.72 15.65 -1.09
N CYS A 382 0.35 15.48 -2.36
CA CYS A 382 0.98 14.51 -3.27
C CYS A 382 2.49 14.72 -3.39
N VAL A 383 2.93 15.98 -3.45
CA VAL A 383 4.36 16.31 -3.53
C VAL A 383 5.04 16.23 -2.15
N SER A 384 4.38 16.74 -1.11
CA SER A 384 4.93 16.79 0.25
C SER A 384 5.18 15.40 0.87
N ALA A 385 4.49 14.37 0.38
CA ALA A 385 4.74 12.97 0.76
C ALA A 385 6.20 12.56 0.48
N GLY A 386 6.80 13.03 -0.62
CA GLY A 386 8.22 12.83 -0.94
C GLY A 386 9.13 13.50 0.09
N LEU A 387 8.89 14.77 0.39
CA LEU A 387 9.65 15.52 1.41
C LEU A 387 9.61 14.84 2.79
N ALA A 388 8.41 14.41 3.22
CA ALA A 388 8.24 13.70 4.48
C ALA A 388 9.02 12.37 4.50
N ARG A 389 9.08 11.66 3.38
CA ARG A 389 9.87 10.43 3.22
C ARG A 389 11.37 10.68 3.40
N GLY A 390 11.89 11.73 2.76
CA GLY A 390 13.31 12.11 2.90
C GLY A 390 13.69 12.48 4.34
N LYS A 391 12.83 13.28 5.01
CA LYS A 391 13.04 13.64 6.43
C LYS A 391 12.99 12.43 7.36
N GLU A 392 12.03 11.53 7.16
CA GLU A 392 11.95 10.31 7.98
C GLU A 392 13.17 9.41 7.76
N ARG A 393 13.66 9.31 6.52
CA ARG A 393 14.86 8.54 6.21
C ARG A 393 16.11 9.12 6.88
N GLU A 394 16.31 10.44 6.85
CA GLU A 394 17.40 11.10 7.58
C GLU A 394 17.27 10.84 9.11
N ARG A 395 16.04 10.86 9.64
CA ARG A 395 15.77 10.52 11.06
C ARG A 395 16.12 9.08 11.39
N LEU A 396 15.77 8.12 10.53
CA LEU A 396 16.07 6.70 10.71
C LEU A 396 17.57 6.44 10.65
N ILE A 397 18.30 7.07 9.72
CA ILE A 397 19.76 6.95 9.64
C ILE A 397 20.41 7.52 10.90
N ALA A 398 19.99 8.70 11.36
CA ALA A 398 20.53 9.29 12.59
C ALA A 398 20.25 8.45 13.84
N ALA A 399 19.08 7.79 13.91
CA ALA A 399 18.74 6.88 15.01
C ALA A 399 19.60 5.59 14.96
N TRP A 400 19.75 5.01 13.77
CA TRP A 400 20.61 3.84 13.56
C TRP A 400 22.07 4.11 13.92
N GLU A 401 22.62 5.24 13.46
CA GLU A 401 23.98 5.67 13.77
C GLU A 401 24.18 5.90 15.28
N LEU A 402 23.19 6.45 15.98
CA LEU A 402 23.24 6.62 17.42
C LEU A 402 23.27 5.27 18.16
N VAL A 403 22.45 4.31 17.71
CA VAL A 403 22.42 2.95 18.27
C VAL A 403 23.75 2.26 18.06
N ASP A 404 24.32 2.33 16.85
CA ASP A 404 25.61 1.69 16.56
C ASP A 404 26.76 2.33 17.36
N ARG A 405 26.80 3.67 17.47
CA ARG A 405 27.80 4.34 18.34
C ARG A 405 27.64 3.99 19.81
N THR A 406 26.41 3.83 20.29
CA THR A 406 26.15 3.41 21.67
C THR A 406 26.65 1.99 21.90
N ARG A 407 26.42 1.09 20.95
CA ARG A 407 26.93 -0.30 20.96
C ARG A 407 28.46 -0.34 20.99
N LEU A 408 29.13 0.44 20.15
CA LEU A 408 30.60 0.52 20.13
C LEU A 408 31.16 1.10 21.44
N ALA A 409 30.53 2.14 21.99
CA ALA A 409 30.93 2.72 23.28
C ALA A 409 30.77 1.75 24.45
N GLN A 410 29.74 0.90 24.43
CA GLN A 410 29.54 -0.15 25.42
C GLN A 410 30.62 -1.23 25.33
N VAL A 411 30.92 -1.73 24.13
CA VAL A 411 31.98 -2.74 23.91
C VAL A 411 33.35 -2.20 24.32
N GLU A 412 33.66 -0.95 24.01
CA GLU A 412 34.92 -0.31 24.41
C GLU A 412 35.01 -0.12 25.93
N ALA A 413 33.92 0.29 26.58
CA ALA A 413 33.87 0.40 28.03
C ALA A 413 34.01 -0.97 28.72
N GLU A 414 33.43 -2.03 28.14
CA GLU A 414 33.58 -3.40 28.63
C GLU A 414 35.03 -3.88 28.49
N ARG A 415 35.68 -3.65 27.34
CA ARG A 415 37.11 -3.94 27.15
C ARG A 415 37.99 -3.22 28.16
N ARG A 416 37.70 -1.95 28.47
CA ARG A 416 38.42 -1.21 29.51
C ARG A 416 38.24 -1.84 30.89
N ARG A 417 37.01 -2.25 31.24
CA ARG A 417 36.74 -2.95 32.50
C ARG A 417 37.45 -4.29 32.58
N SER A 418 37.48 -5.08 31.50
CA SER A 418 38.22 -6.34 31.44
C SER A 418 39.72 -6.13 31.61
N ARG A 419 40.31 -5.14 30.94
CA ARG A 419 41.74 -4.81 31.12
C ARG A 419 42.07 -4.42 32.56
N VAL A 420 41.25 -3.59 33.19
CA VAL A 420 41.44 -3.22 34.60
C VAL A 420 41.34 -4.46 35.48
N ARG A 421 40.38 -5.34 35.21
CA ARG A 421 40.17 -6.59 35.95
C ARG A 421 41.36 -7.56 35.83
N ASP A 422 41.83 -7.82 34.62
CA ASP A 422 42.95 -8.74 34.34
C ASP A 422 44.23 -8.26 35.04
N VAL A 423 44.46 -6.94 35.10
CA VAL A 423 45.58 -6.34 35.82
C VAL A 423 45.45 -6.51 37.34
N THR A 424 44.26 -6.29 37.92
CA THR A 424 44.05 -6.55 39.35
C THR A 424 44.15 -8.03 39.73
N GLU A 425 43.69 -8.96 38.87
CA GLU A 425 43.78 -10.41 39.14
C GLU A 425 45.23 -10.93 39.01
N ALA A 426 46.05 -10.32 38.16
CA ALA A 426 47.48 -10.63 38.06
C ALA A 426 48.29 -10.15 39.28
N GLU A 427 47.93 -9.02 39.90
CA GLU A 427 48.56 -8.52 41.13
C GLU A 427 48.17 -9.33 42.39
N GLU A 428 46.98 -9.93 42.43
CA GLU A 428 46.53 -10.77 43.57
C GLU A 428 47.03 -12.24 43.49
N GLY A 429 47.55 -12.67 42.33
CA GLY A 429 47.97 -14.06 42.06
C GLY A 429 49.47 -14.36 42.23
N ASP A 430 50.32 -13.34 42.38
CA ASP A 430 51.78 -13.49 42.48
C ASP A 430 52.33 -12.99 43.83
N ASP A 431 52.01 -13.71 44.90
CA ASP A 431 52.68 -13.58 46.21
C ASP A 431 54.04 -14.31 46.19
N SER A 432 54.88 -14.00 45.20
CA SER A 432 56.25 -14.55 45.08
C SER A 432 57.31 -13.53 44.67
N GLY A 433 57.44 -12.46 45.46
CA GLY A 433 58.74 -11.84 45.80
C GLY A 433 59.76 -11.59 44.67
N GLY A 434 59.35 -11.02 43.55
CA GLY A 434 60.25 -10.56 42.48
C GLY A 434 60.26 -9.04 42.34
N GLU A 435 61.37 -8.38 42.69
CA GLU A 435 61.64 -6.99 42.35
C GLU A 435 61.75 -6.85 40.81
N GLY A 436 60.64 -6.50 40.15
CA GLY A 436 60.57 -6.25 38.71
C GLY A 436 59.72 -5.03 38.40
N ASP A 437 60.38 -3.98 37.90
CA ASP A 437 59.89 -2.82 37.13
C ASP A 437 58.56 -2.15 37.55
N GLY A 438 58.69 -1.08 38.36
CA GLY A 438 57.61 -0.23 38.85
C GLY A 438 56.93 0.71 37.83
N GLU A 439 57.00 0.43 36.52
CA GLU A 439 56.29 1.25 35.51
C GLU A 439 54.79 0.90 35.41
N ASP A 440 54.40 -0.36 35.63
CA ASP A 440 52.99 -0.78 35.48
C ASP A 440 52.09 -0.33 36.65
N ALA A 441 52.62 -0.32 37.88
CA ALA A 441 51.90 0.12 39.09
C ALA A 441 51.57 1.63 39.06
N GLU A 442 52.45 2.46 38.49
CA GLU A 442 52.23 3.90 38.35
C GLU A 442 51.12 4.20 37.34
N THR A 443 51.03 3.44 36.24
CA THR A 443 49.91 3.53 35.28
C THR A 443 48.56 3.17 35.88
N ILE A 444 48.49 2.16 36.76
CA ILE A 444 47.23 1.74 37.41
C ILE A 444 46.74 2.81 38.38
N ILE A 445 47.65 3.41 39.16
CA ILE A 445 47.35 4.53 40.06
C ILE A 445 46.88 5.75 39.24
N ALA A 446 47.53 6.05 38.12
CA ALA A 446 47.14 7.15 37.22
C ALA A 446 45.75 6.94 36.60
N ILE A 447 45.39 5.71 36.20
CA ILE A 447 44.05 5.38 35.69
C ILE A 447 42.99 5.58 36.77
N ARG A 448 43.24 5.08 38.00
CA ARG A 448 42.32 5.26 39.14
C ARG A 448 42.13 6.74 39.52
N GLN A 449 43.20 7.52 39.49
CA GLN A 449 43.14 8.97 39.74
C GLN A 449 42.41 9.72 38.62
N ALA A 450 42.58 9.31 37.35
CA ALA A 450 41.85 9.89 36.23
C ALA A 450 40.36 9.58 36.28
N GLU A 451 39.96 8.35 36.65
CA GLU A 451 38.56 7.97 36.84
C GLU A 451 37.91 8.74 37.99
N MET A 452 38.60 8.90 39.13
CA MET A 452 38.10 9.71 40.25
C MET A 452 37.96 11.19 39.85
N ALA A 453 38.92 11.75 39.13
CA ALA A 453 38.86 13.13 38.66
C ALA A 453 37.73 13.36 37.65
N GLU A 454 37.43 12.37 36.80
CA GLU A 454 36.31 12.44 35.86
C GLU A 454 34.95 12.31 36.56
N GLN A 455 34.85 11.43 37.56
CA GLN A 455 33.66 11.32 38.42
C GLN A 455 33.41 12.61 39.21
N GLU A 456 34.45 13.23 39.78
CA GLU A 456 34.35 14.51 40.48
C GLU A 456 33.91 15.63 39.52
N ARG A 457 34.45 15.65 38.29
CA ARG A 457 34.04 16.60 37.24
C ARG A 457 32.58 16.38 36.82
N GLN A 458 32.11 15.13 36.71
CA GLN A 458 30.71 14.81 36.44
C GLN A 458 29.79 15.18 37.60
N GLN A 459 30.20 14.97 38.86
CA GLN A 459 29.48 15.44 40.04
C GLN A 459 29.40 16.97 40.09
N GLN A 460 30.46 17.70 39.74
CA GLN A 460 30.42 19.16 39.61
C GLN A 460 29.51 19.64 38.48
N ILE A 461 29.47 18.93 37.34
CA ILE A 461 28.54 19.23 36.24
C ILE A 461 27.09 18.93 36.65
N ALA A 462 26.84 17.86 37.39
CA ALA A 462 25.52 17.52 37.93
C ALA A 462 25.07 18.53 39.00
N LEU A 463 25.96 18.93 39.92
CA LEU A 463 25.71 19.94 40.95
C LEU A 463 25.48 21.34 40.34
N SER A 464 26.21 21.71 39.28
CA SER A 464 25.98 22.98 38.57
C SER A 464 24.68 22.99 37.76
N ARG A 465 24.21 21.82 37.29
CA ARG A 465 22.87 21.66 36.70
C ARG A 465 21.76 21.66 37.77
N ALA A 466 21.99 21.05 38.94
CA ALA A 466 21.06 21.05 40.06
C ALA A 466 20.89 22.43 40.71
N ARG A 467 21.96 23.24 40.77
CA ARG A 467 21.92 24.65 41.21
C ARG A 467 21.22 25.59 40.23
N ARG A 468 20.83 25.10 39.05
CA ARG A 468 20.04 25.83 38.04
C ARG A 468 18.54 25.48 38.08
N GLY A 469 18.03 25.09 39.25
CA GLY A 469 16.60 25.01 39.52
C GLY A 469 16.06 26.27 40.21
N HIS A 470 14.87 26.71 39.77
CA HIS A 470 13.98 27.67 40.43
C HIS A 470 14.27 29.18 40.29
N ARG A 471 13.89 29.75 39.14
CA ARG A 471 13.30 31.11 39.12
C ARG A 471 11.86 31.00 38.65
N SER A 472 11.00 31.57 39.48
CA SER A 472 9.55 31.59 39.54
C SER A 472 8.78 31.48 38.22
N ALA A 473 7.80 30.58 38.24
CA ALA A 473 6.59 30.69 37.44
C ALA A 473 5.73 31.85 37.99
N ALA A 474 5.95 33.06 37.50
CA ALA A 474 4.98 34.15 37.52
C ALA A 474 5.51 35.27 36.61
N GLN A 475 4.65 35.76 35.71
CA GLN A 475 4.90 36.75 34.65
C GLN A 475 5.40 36.18 33.32
N SER A 476 4.50 35.41 32.68
CA SER A 476 4.50 35.21 31.23
C SER A 476 3.74 36.36 30.58
N THR A 477 4.43 37.42 30.16
CA THR A 477 3.93 38.30 29.10
C THR A 477 4.31 37.70 27.75
N PHE A 478 3.29 37.10 27.14
CA PHE A 478 3.06 36.88 25.71
C PHE A 478 4.15 37.43 24.77
N SER A 479 4.90 36.54 24.12
CA SER A 479 5.62 36.82 22.88
C SER A 479 5.38 35.66 21.91
N LEU A 480 4.40 35.84 21.02
CA LEU A 480 4.13 35.01 19.84
C LEU A 480 5.31 35.09 18.87
N ARG A 481 6.29 34.23 19.05
CA ARG A 481 7.17 33.74 17.97
C ARG A 481 7.42 32.25 18.20
N ASP A 482 6.61 31.44 17.54
CA ASP A 482 6.77 29.99 17.45
C ASP A 482 8.14 29.64 16.87
N ARG A 483 9.05 29.18 17.74
CA ARG A 483 10.18 28.33 17.36
C ARG A 483 9.85 26.93 17.87
N PRO A 484 9.70 25.91 17.00
CA PRO A 484 9.44 24.56 17.48
C PRO A 484 10.67 24.05 18.23
N VAL A 485 10.47 23.84 19.53
CA VAL A 485 11.43 23.23 20.43
C VAL A 485 11.69 21.81 19.97
N ARG A 486 12.97 21.52 19.79
CA ARG A 486 13.53 20.21 19.48
C ARG A 486 13.14 19.23 20.59
N ASN A 487 12.15 18.38 20.33
CA ASN A 487 11.76 17.27 21.19
C ASN A 487 12.99 16.39 21.48
N ARG A 488 13.57 16.54 22.66
CA ARG A 488 14.33 15.47 23.31
C ARG A 488 13.31 14.44 23.76
N ALA A 489 13.22 13.34 23.01
CA ALA A 489 12.53 12.15 23.47
C ALA A 489 13.16 11.71 24.79
N ALA A 490 12.36 11.72 25.85
CA ALA A 490 12.63 10.95 27.04
C ALA A 490 12.59 9.47 26.61
N ALA A 491 13.77 8.88 26.49
CA ALA A 491 13.90 7.43 26.44
C ALA A 491 13.56 6.89 27.84
N SER A 492 12.68 5.89 27.83
CA SER A 492 12.27 5.07 28.95
C SER A 492 13.45 4.63 29.83
N SER A 493 13.28 4.84 31.12
CA SER A 493 14.08 4.28 32.20
C SER A 493 14.05 2.76 32.18
N SER A 494 15.16 2.13 31.82
CA SER A 494 15.49 0.78 32.26
C SER A 494 16.98 0.67 32.59
N ALA A 495 17.23 0.24 33.83
CA ALA A 495 18.48 -0.21 34.44
C ALA A 495 19.64 0.82 34.61
N GLY A 496 20.00 1.04 35.88
CA GLY A 496 21.08 1.90 36.32
C GLY A 496 22.46 1.41 35.86
N SER A 497 23.06 2.19 34.98
CA SER A 497 24.51 2.31 34.84
C SER A 497 24.81 3.74 34.39
N SER A 498 25.88 4.32 34.90
CA SER A 498 26.33 5.67 34.52
C SER A 498 26.44 5.78 32.98
N PRO A 499 25.94 6.87 32.36
CA PRO A 499 25.99 6.98 30.91
C PRO A 499 27.44 7.22 30.48
N ASN A 500 28.08 6.18 29.95
CA ASN A 500 29.36 6.32 29.25
C ASN A 500 29.18 7.38 28.13
N PRO A 501 30.10 8.37 28.02
CA PRO A 501 29.99 9.41 27.00
C PRO A 501 30.10 8.80 25.60
N VAL A 502 29.01 8.87 24.83
CA VAL A 502 28.98 8.39 23.44
C VAL A 502 29.90 9.28 22.59
N PRO A 503 30.84 8.70 21.81
CA PRO A 503 31.79 9.47 21.00
C PRO A 503 31.07 10.31 19.93
N ALA A 504 31.70 11.42 19.54
CA ALA A 504 31.21 12.26 18.44
C ALA A 504 31.12 11.44 17.13
N PRO A 505 30.18 11.78 16.22
CA PRO A 505 30.00 11.04 14.99
C PRO A 505 31.16 11.31 14.01
N ASP A 506 31.77 10.25 13.49
CA ASP A 506 32.83 10.34 12.46
C ASP A 506 32.25 10.60 11.06
N SER A 507 30.99 10.22 10.83
CA SER A 507 30.29 10.36 9.55
C SER A 507 29.06 11.27 9.66
N LEU A 508 28.73 12.00 8.59
CA LEU A 508 27.51 12.80 8.46
C LEU A 508 26.72 12.33 7.23
N TYR A 509 25.52 11.81 7.48
CA TYR A 509 24.60 11.34 6.44
C TYR A 509 23.60 12.43 6.06
N LEU A 510 23.49 12.73 4.77
CA LEU A 510 22.55 13.68 4.20
C LEU A 510 21.73 13.01 3.11
N VAL A 511 20.41 13.21 3.12
CA VAL A 511 19.49 12.57 2.18
C VAL A 511 18.69 13.63 1.43
N LEU A 512 18.73 13.58 0.10
CA LEU A 512 17.87 14.41 -0.75
C LEU A 512 16.45 13.83 -0.79
N PRO A 513 15.40 14.67 -0.70
CA PRO A 513 14.03 14.21 -0.77
C PRO A 513 13.72 13.69 -2.19
N PRO A 514 12.99 12.58 -2.37
CA PRO A 514 12.60 12.11 -3.68
C PRO A 514 11.61 13.08 -4.33
N LEU A 515 11.70 13.22 -5.66
CA LEU A 515 10.64 13.82 -6.45
C LEU A 515 9.39 12.91 -6.44
N PRO A 516 8.17 13.48 -6.57
CA PRO A 516 6.96 12.69 -6.68
C PRO A 516 7.02 11.81 -7.93
N THR A 517 6.68 10.53 -7.77
CA THR A 517 6.54 9.56 -8.88
C THR A 517 5.13 9.53 -9.46
N LEU A 518 4.18 10.17 -8.79
CA LEU A 518 2.77 10.21 -9.14
C LEU A 518 2.57 11.02 -10.43
N LYS A 519 2.09 10.35 -11.47
CA LYS A 519 1.78 10.91 -12.80
C LYS A 519 0.31 11.25 -12.95
N THR A 520 -0.58 10.61 -12.17
CA THR A 520 -2.01 10.90 -12.26
C THR A 520 -2.72 10.70 -10.92
N VAL A 521 -3.67 11.58 -10.62
CA VAL A 521 -4.65 11.42 -9.56
C VAL A 521 -6.05 11.50 -10.17
N SER A 522 -6.92 10.57 -9.79
CA SER A 522 -8.27 10.47 -10.32
C SER A 522 -9.27 10.51 -9.17
N ILE A 523 -10.14 11.53 -9.12
CA ILE A 523 -11.11 11.78 -8.02
C ILE A 523 -12.55 11.79 -8.55
N GLY A 524 -12.82 10.91 -9.50
CA GLY A 524 -14.09 10.87 -10.22
C GLY A 524 -15.27 10.66 -9.28
N GLY A 525 -16.32 11.47 -9.43
CA GLY A 525 -17.50 11.39 -8.58
C GLY A 525 -17.57 12.45 -7.47
N GLU A 526 -16.48 13.13 -7.13
CA GLU A 526 -16.57 14.35 -6.30
C GLU A 526 -17.10 15.54 -7.13
N ALA A 527 -16.70 15.59 -8.40
CA ALA A 527 -17.02 16.69 -9.32
C ALA A 527 -18.22 16.43 -10.24
N HIS A 528 -18.92 15.30 -10.13
CA HIS A 528 -19.91 14.87 -11.14
C HIS A 528 -21.10 15.82 -11.36
N ASN A 529 -21.40 16.68 -10.39
CA ASN A 529 -22.47 17.68 -10.48
C ASN A 529 -21.96 19.11 -10.73
N LEU A 530 -20.65 19.28 -11.00
CA LEU A 530 -20.05 20.59 -11.21
C LEU A 530 -20.06 20.96 -12.70
N GLY A 531 -20.25 22.25 -12.98
CA GLY A 531 -20.07 22.77 -14.34
C GLY A 531 -18.60 22.75 -14.75
N LEU A 532 -18.34 22.71 -16.06
CA LEU A 532 -17.00 22.64 -16.65
C LEU A 532 -16.05 23.72 -16.13
N THR A 533 -16.54 24.94 -15.90
CA THR A 533 -15.72 26.05 -15.37
C THR A 533 -15.20 25.77 -13.97
N LYS A 534 -16.03 25.21 -13.07
CA LYS A 534 -15.60 24.83 -11.71
C LYS A 534 -14.64 23.66 -11.73
N VAL A 535 -14.83 22.72 -12.67
CA VAL A 535 -13.90 21.60 -12.86
C VAL A 535 -12.52 22.12 -13.28
N ALA A 536 -12.47 23.05 -14.23
CA ALA A 536 -11.21 23.69 -14.65
C ALA A 536 -10.56 24.48 -13.50
N GLU A 537 -11.35 25.16 -12.66
CA GLU A 537 -10.85 25.82 -11.45
C GLU A 537 -10.20 24.82 -10.48
N TRP A 538 -10.82 23.67 -10.22
CA TRP A 538 -10.26 22.63 -9.36
C TRP A 538 -8.94 22.07 -9.91
N GLU A 539 -8.88 21.82 -11.21
CA GLU A 539 -7.66 21.37 -11.88
C GLU A 539 -6.54 22.41 -11.75
N ASN A 540 -6.84 23.69 -12.01
CA ASN A 540 -5.88 24.79 -11.86
C ASN A 540 -5.36 24.91 -10.43
N GLU A 541 -6.24 24.84 -9.42
CA GLU A 541 -5.85 24.93 -8.01
C GLU A 541 -5.03 23.71 -7.57
N PHE A 542 -5.35 22.51 -8.04
CA PHE A 542 -4.52 21.32 -7.83
C PHE A 542 -3.10 21.53 -8.36
N HIS A 543 -2.95 22.04 -9.59
CA HIS A 543 -1.64 22.31 -10.17
C HIS A 543 -0.90 23.46 -9.46
N ALA A 544 -1.62 24.46 -8.93
CA ALA A 544 -1.04 25.50 -8.09
C ALA A 544 -0.45 24.90 -6.79
N GLY A 545 -1.21 24.03 -6.11
CA GLY A 545 -0.77 23.33 -4.91
C GLY A 545 0.42 22.38 -5.17
N TRP A 546 0.39 21.67 -6.31
CA TRP A 546 1.49 20.83 -6.76
C TRP A 546 2.79 21.64 -6.94
N ARG A 547 2.72 22.78 -7.62
CA ARG A 547 3.86 23.67 -7.86
C ARG A 547 4.43 24.24 -6.57
N GLU A 548 3.57 24.68 -5.65
CA GLU A 548 3.98 25.13 -4.31
C GLU A 548 4.70 24.00 -3.54
N GLY A 549 4.18 22.77 -3.64
CA GLY A 549 4.83 21.58 -3.10
C GLY A 549 6.23 21.36 -3.69
N LEU A 550 6.38 21.46 -5.01
CA LEU A 550 7.68 21.29 -5.66
C LEU A 550 8.68 22.37 -5.23
N ALA A 551 8.25 23.63 -5.12
CA ALA A 551 9.09 24.72 -4.63
C ALA A 551 9.62 24.44 -3.21
N LYS A 552 8.79 23.88 -2.33
CA LYS A 552 9.22 23.43 -0.98
C LYS A 552 10.25 22.31 -1.05
N VAL A 553 10.09 21.35 -1.97
CA VAL A 553 11.04 20.24 -2.18
C VAL A 553 12.39 20.77 -2.68
N LEU A 554 12.40 21.66 -3.69
CA LEU A 554 13.64 22.28 -4.18
C LEU A 554 14.32 23.11 -3.09
N GLY A 555 13.56 23.90 -2.33
CA GLY A 555 14.10 24.68 -1.22
C GLY A 555 14.79 23.80 -0.17
N TRP A 556 14.18 22.66 0.16
CA TRP A 556 14.80 21.67 1.05
C TRP A 556 16.04 21.02 0.44
N ALA A 557 15.99 20.60 -0.82
CA ALA A 557 17.13 20.01 -1.52
C ALA A 557 18.32 20.99 -1.58
N SER A 558 18.05 22.27 -1.83
CA SER A 558 19.05 23.34 -1.82
C SER A 558 19.65 23.54 -0.43
N HIS A 559 18.83 23.49 0.62
CA HIS A 559 19.33 23.55 2.01
C HIS A 559 20.22 22.35 2.36
N VAL A 560 19.87 21.14 1.92
CA VAL A 560 20.69 19.94 2.09
C VAL A 560 22.02 20.08 1.33
N ALA A 561 22.00 20.60 0.10
CA ALA A 561 23.21 20.90 -0.68
C ALA A 561 24.13 21.89 0.05
N ASP A 562 23.60 23.00 0.55
CA ASP A 562 24.38 23.97 1.31
C ASP A 562 24.97 23.37 2.60
N LYS A 563 24.20 22.50 3.28
CA LYS A 563 24.67 21.78 4.48
C LYS A 563 25.81 20.82 4.12
N TYR A 564 25.69 20.11 3.00
CA TYR A 564 26.72 19.21 2.48
C TYR A 564 28.03 19.94 2.18
N GLU A 565 27.98 21.03 1.41
CA GLU A 565 29.16 21.81 1.05
C GLU A 565 29.85 22.44 2.27
N ARG A 566 29.08 23.00 3.20
CA ARG A 566 29.62 23.55 4.45
C ARG A 566 30.31 22.47 5.29
N ALA A 567 29.71 21.28 5.38
CA ALA A 567 30.29 20.17 6.14
C ALA A 567 31.57 19.66 5.47
N LYS A 568 31.58 19.51 4.14
CA LYS A 568 32.75 19.08 3.36
C LYS A 568 33.93 20.05 3.53
N ARG A 569 33.71 21.36 3.35
CA ARG A 569 34.75 22.38 3.58
C ARG A 569 35.31 22.33 5.00
N LYS A 570 34.43 22.19 6.00
CA LYS A 570 34.86 22.10 7.41
C LYS A 570 35.70 20.84 7.69
N ALA A 571 35.38 19.71 7.05
CA ALA A 571 36.16 18.49 7.16
C ALA A 571 37.54 18.63 6.49
N GLU A 572 37.60 19.21 5.29
CA GLU A 572 38.84 19.49 4.55
C GLU A 572 39.75 20.47 5.31
N ASP A 573 39.20 21.56 5.85
CA ASP A 573 39.93 22.53 6.66
C ASP A 573 40.53 21.90 7.92
N TRP A 574 39.78 20.99 8.56
CA TRP A 574 40.25 20.27 9.74
C TRP A 574 41.38 19.29 9.41
N LEU A 575 41.25 18.51 8.33
CA LEU A 575 42.30 17.59 7.86
C LEU A 575 43.57 18.35 7.45
N ALA A 576 43.42 19.53 6.83
CA ALA A 576 44.56 20.40 6.50
C ALA A 576 45.24 20.96 7.74
N GLN A 577 44.49 21.29 8.80
CA GLN A 577 45.04 21.72 10.08
C GLN A 577 45.80 20.58 10.79
N GLU A 578 45.24 19.38 10.80
CA GLU A 578 45.86 18.18 11.39
C GLU A 578 47.18 17.83 10.69
N THR A 579 47.20 17.87 9.35
CA THR A 579 48.41 17.64 8.54
C THR A 579 49.49 18.70 8.83
N LYS A 580 49.09 19.98 8.97
CA LYS A 580 50.03 21.06 9.33
C LYS A 580 50.59 20.89 10.74
N GLN A 581 49.78 20.45 11.70
CA GLN A 581 50.24 20.15 13.05
C GLN A 581 51.24 19.00 13.05
N ALA A 582 50.94 17.89 12.36
CA ALA A 582 51.83 16.73 12.24
C ALA A 582 53.17 17.04 11.56
N GLN A 583 53.21 17.97 10.60
CA GLN A 583 54.46 18.42 9.97
C GLN A 583 55.27 19.39 10.85
N SER A 584 54.63 20.09 11.79
CA SER A 584 55.31 21.01 12.71
C SER A 584 55.99 20.30 13.88
N THR A 585 55.46 19.15 14.32
CA THR A 585 56.02 18.35 15.41
C THR A 585 57.27 17.55 15.03
N SER A 586 57.56 17.35 13.74
CA SER A 586 58.75 16.61 13.29
C SER A 586 60.01 17.47 13.06
N LYS A 587 59.94 18.80 13.18
CA LYS A 587 61.05 19.73 12.87
C LYS A 587 61.69 20.46 14.05
N THR A 588 61.32 20.19 15.30
CA THR A 588 61.90 20.86 16.47
C THR A 588 62.36 19.91 17.57
N THR A 589 63.53 19.30 17.36
CA THR A 589 64.45 18.93 18.44
C THR A 589 65.25 20.18 18.83
N GLY A 590 64.66 21.09 19.62
CA GLY A 590 65.39 22.28 20.05
C GLY A 590 64.59 23.29 20.86
N LYS A 591 64.78 23.23 22.19
CA LYS A 591 64.49 24.25 23.21
C LYS A 591 63.04 24.68 23.43
N LEU A 592 62.52 24.22 24.58
CA LEU A 592 61.34 24.75 25.25
C LEU A 592 61.40 26.27 25.40
N LYS A 593 60.38 26.96 24.88
CA LYS A 593 59.84 28.17 25.51
C LYS A 593 58.33 28.23 25.28
N SER A 594 57.63 28.13 26.41
CA SER A 594 56.19 28.34 26.64
C SER A 594 55.56 29.30 25.62
N ARG A 595 54.72 28.74 24.74
CA ARG A 595 53.76 29.52 23.96
C ARG A 595 52.36 28.99 24.27
N THR A 596 51.61 29.87 24.91
CA THR A 596 50.22 29.75 25.35
C THR A 596 49.37 29.07 24.28
N SER A 597 48.74 27.95 24.66
CA SER A 597 47.91 27.14 23.79
C SER A 597 46.71 27.94 23.31
N ILE A 598 46.59 28.07 21.99
CA ILE A 598 45.33 28.44 21.36
C ILE A 598 44.39 27.27 21.61
N THR A 599 43.40 27.52 22.45
CA THR A 599 42.32 26.65 22.88
C THR A 599 41.39 26.31 21.70
N GLY A 600 41.85 25.41 20.83
CA GLY A 600 41.02 24.75 19.83
C GLY A 600 40.25 23.55 20.40
N ASN A 601 39.60 23.68 21.57
CA ASN A 601 38.78 22.60 22.19
C ASN A 601 37.40 22.47 21.52
N GLY A 602 37.33 22.62 20.19
CA GLY A 602 36.12 22.29 19.44
C GLY A 602 36.02 20.78 19.26
N PRO A 603 34.82 20.18 19.40
CA PRO A 603 34.65 18.77 19.06
C PRO A 603 35.04 18.54 17.59
N LYS A 604 35.83 17.48 17.34
CA LYS A 604 36.25 17.04 16.00
C LYS A 604 35.03 17.02 15.06
N PRO A 605 35.08 17.71 13.90
CA PRO A 605 34.00 17.64 12.92
C PRO A 605 33.96 16.24 12.29
N PRO A 606 32.79 15.79 11.81
CA PRO A 606 32.70 14.56 11.03
C PRO A 606 33.60 14.67 9.80
N THR A 607 34.46 13.68 9.58
CA THR A 607 35.41 13.65 8.47
C THR A 607 34.80 13.01 7.23
N GLU A 608 33.85 12.10 7.40
CA GLU A 608 33.17 11.43 6.29
C GLU A 608 31.80 12.07 6.03
N ILE A 609 31.67 12.84 4.97
CA ILE A 609 30.41 13.50 4.60
C ILE A 609 29.76 12.75 3.43
N LEU A 610 28.60 12.15 3.67
CA LEU A 610 27.89 11.28 2.74
C LEU A 610 26.58 11.92 2.27
N LEU A 611 26.40 12.01 0.95
CA LEU A 611 25.17 12.50 0.32
C LEU A 611 24.47 11.36 -0.42
N PHE A 612 23.17 11.22 -0.18
CA PHE A 612 22.34 10.18 -0.76
C PHE A 612 21.13 10.76 -1.49
N ARG A 613 20.68 10.06 -2.53
CA ARG A 613 19.37 10.25 -3.16
C ARG A 613 18.59 8.94 -3.22
N TYR A 614 17.31 9.04 -3.51
CA TYR A 614 16.48 7.88 -3.84
C TYR A 614 16.79 7.40 -5.27
N PRO A 615 16.60 6.10 -5.53
CA PRO A 615 16.63 5.56 -6.88
C PRO A 615 15.47 6.13 -7.69
N THR A 616 15.73 6.35 -8.97
CA THR A 616 14.68 6.64 -9.94
C THR A 616 13.84 5.38 -10.20
N PRO A 617 12.62 5.48 -10.73
CA PRO A 617 11.76 4.31 -10.98
C PRO A 617 12.38 3.24 -11.89
N GLU A 618 13.37 3.61 -12.71
CA GLU A 618 14.11 2.77 -13.66
C GLU A 618 15.33 2.10 -13.04
N GLU A 619 15.86 2.64 -11.93
CA GLU A 619 16.99 2.06 -11.22
C GLU A 619 16.48 0.95 -10.27
N GLU A 620 17.02 -0.26 -10.42
CA GLU A 620 16.73 -1.35 -9.50
C GLU A 620 17.41 -1.12 -8.15
N SER A 621 16.64 -1.08 -7.07
CA SER A 621 17.18 -1.10 -5.70
C SER A 621 17.47 -2.54 -5.29
N THR A 622 18.70 -2.84 -4.87
CA THR A 622 19.03 -4.12 -4.24
C THR A 622 18.14 -4.36 -3.02
N ARG A 623 17.35 -5.43 -3.07
CA ARG A 623 16.44 -5.84 -1.99
C ARG A 623 17.20 -6.78 -1.05
N GLU A 624 17.97 -6.22 -0.13
CA GLU A 624 18.58 -7.01 0.94
C GLU A 624 17.97 -6.63 2.29
N ASP A 625 17.62 -7.65 3.08
CA ASP A 625 16.99 -7.56 4.41
C ASP A 625 17.93 -7.03 5.51
N SER A 626 18.93 -6.23 5.15
CA SER A 626 19.89 -5.71 6.12
C SER A 626 19.31 -4.57 6.96
N SER A 627 19.81 -4.45 8.18
CA SER A 627 19.41 -3.45 9.19
C SER A 627 19.84 -2.03 8.87
N ASP A 628 20.55 -1.84 7.75
CA ASP A 628 21.11 -0.57 7.34
C ASP A 628 20.04 0.31 6.64
N PRO A 629 19.65 1.46 7.24
CA PRO A 629 18.71 2.41 6.65
C PRO A 629 19.32 3.23 5.51
N THR A 630 20.54 2.97 5.07
CA THR A 630 21.08 3.53 3.81
C THR A 630 20.79 2.62 2.62
N LEU A 631 20.44 1.34 2.83
CA LEU A 631 20.15 0.40 1.74
C LEU A 631 18.96 0.79 0.89
N GLY A 632 19.14 0.76 -0.43
CA GLY A 632 18.16 1.27 -1.38
C GLY A 632 18.22 2.78 -1.58
N LEU A 633 19.17 3.49 -0.96
CA LEU A 633 19.58 4.83 -1.38
C LEU A 633 20.83 4.74 -2.26
N ILE A 634 20.98 5.70 -3.16
CA ILE A 634 22.15 5.83 -4.04
C ILE A 634 23.05 6.93 -3.48
N ARG A 635 24.31 6.58 -3.16
CA ARG A 635 25.34 7.53 -2.76
C ARG A 635 25.76 8.37 -3.98
N ILE A 636 25.82 9.68 -3.80
CA ILE A 636 26.24 10.65 -4.83
C ILE A 636 27.63 11.18 -4.47
N TYR A 637 28.49 11.32 -5.48
CA TYR A 637 29.80 11.95 -5.38
C TYR A 637 29.81 13.21 -6.25
N PRO A 638 29.24 14.32 -5.77
CA PRO A 638 29.07 15.50 -6.61
C PRO A 638 30.36 16.30 -6.76
N GLU A 639 30.71 16.65 -7.99
CA GLU A 639 31.73 17.65 -8.30
C GLU A 639 31.16 19.08 -8.29
N GLY A 640 29.84 19.21 -8.47
CA GLY A 640 29.09 20.47 -8.46
C GLY A 640 27.68 20.32 -7.87
N ARG A 641 26.71 21.13 -8.30
CA ARG A 641 25.30 21.07 -7.84
C ARG A 641 24.35 20.45 -8.85
N ASP A 642 24.86 19.67 -9.79
CA ASP A 642 24.07 19.12 -10.91
C ASP A 642 23.02 18.12 -10.43
N TYR A 643 23.23 17.50 -9.27
CA TYR A 643 22.22 16.68 -8.61
C TYR A 643 20.95 17.44 -8.18
N LEU A 644 20.95 18.79 -8.23
CA LEU A 644 19.76 19.61 -8.03
C LEU A 644 18.98 19.89 -9.34
N GLU A 645 19.56 19.60 -10.50
CA GLU A 645 18.94 19.85 -11.80
C GLU A 645 17.57 19.17 -11.95
N PRO A 646 17.35 17.91 -11.54
CA PRO A 646 16.03 17.27 -11.64
C PRO A 646 14.93 18.06 -10.91
N TYR A 647 15.26 18.70 -9.78
CA TYR A 647 14.31 19.50 -9.01
C TYR A 647 13.99 20.84 -9.70
N LYS A 648 15.00 21.45 -10.33
CA LYS A 648 14.83 22.68 -11.10
C LYS A 648 13.97 22.43 -12.34
N LEU A 649 14.25 21.33 -13.06
CA LEU A 649 13.47 20.91 -14.22
C LEU A 649 12.01 20.63 -13.85
N ALA A 650 11.77 19.90 -12.76
CA ALA A 650 10.40 19.61 -12.31
C ALA A 650 9.58 20.89 -11.99
N ILE A 651 10.20 21.93 -11.43
CA ILE A 651 9.52 23.21 -11.20
C ILE A 651 9.31 23.97 -12.50
N ALA A 652 10.32 24.01 -13.36
CA ALA A 652 10.23 24.67 -14.67
C ALA A 652 9.09 24.06 -15.51
N ASP A 653 8.98 22.73 -15.53
CA ASP A 653 7.89 22.02 -16.23
C ASP A 653 6.50 22.38 -15.65
N ALA A 654 6.40 22.49 -14.33
CA ALA A 654 5.16 22.90 -13.66
C ALA A 654 4.80 24.37 -13.93
N GLU A 655 5.79 25.26 -14.07
CA GLU A 655 5.61 26.66 -14.46
C GLU A 655 5.22 26.80 -15.93
N LEU A 656 5.83 26.01 -16.82
CA LEU A 656 5.50 26.00 -18.24
C LEU A 656 4.03 25.60 -18.45
N HIS A 657 3.54 24.59 -17.73
CA HIS A 657 2.12 24.25 -17.77
C HIS A 657 1.24 25.41 -17.30
N ALA A 658 1.59 26.07 -16.20
CA ALA A 658 0.80 27.18 -15.66
C ALA A 658 0.66 28.36 -16.64
N ASN A 659 1.65 28.54 -17.52
CA ASN A 659 1.65 29.57 -18.56
C ASN A 659 0.93 29.12 -19.86
N ASN A 660 0.11 28.05 -19.80
CA ASN A 660 -0.63 27.49 -20.93
C ASN A 660 0.24 27.04 -22.11
N HIS A 661 1.49 26.62 -21.86
CA HIS A 661 2.25 25.93 -22.90
C HIS A 661 1.66 24.54 -23.16
N SER A 662 1.73 24.06 -24.40
CA SER A 662 1.16 22.79 -24.87
C SER A 662 1.75 21.52 -24.23
N ASN A 663 2.58 21.65 -23.21
CA ASN A 663 3.19 20.53 -22.50
C ASN A 663 2.17 19.92 -21.53
N PRO A 664 2.06 18.58 -21.48
CA PRO A 664 1.19 17.92 -20.52
C PRO A 664 1.66 18.19 -19.08
N PRO A 665 0.74 18.28 -18.10
CA PRO A 665 1.11 18.33 -16.69
C PRO A 665 2.02 17.17 -16.28
N LEU A 666 2.94 17.44 -15.36
CA LEU A 666 3.70 16.39 -14.66
C LEU A 666 2.79 15.39 -13.94
N CYS A 667 1.66 15.86 -13.39
CA CYS A 667 0.66 15.03 -12.77
C CYS A 667 -0.75 15.43 -13.22
N ILE A 668 -1.45 14.55 -13.92
CA ILE A 668 -2.80 14.80 -14.44
C ILE A 668 -3.83 14.59 -13.33
N LEU A 669 -4.64 15.62 -13.02
CA LEU A 669 -5.86 15.44 -12.23
C LEU A 669 -7.01 15.07 -13.18
N CYS A 670 -7.68 13.95 -12.91
CA CYS A 670 -8.89 13.56 -13.64
C CYS A 670 -10.09 13.56 -12.70
N THR A 671 -11.04 14.44 -12.98
CA THR A 671 -12.29 14.61 -12.21
C THR A 671 -13.47 13.83 -12.80
N MET A 672 -13.27 13.23 -13.99
CA MET A 672 -14.28 12.46 -14.69
C MET A 672 -14.47 11.08 -14.05
N PRO A 673 -15.68 10.70 -13.63
CA PRO A 673 -15.94 9.40 -13.01
C PRO A 673 -15.83 8.22 -14.00
N ASP A 674 -15.04 7.21 -13.64
CA ASP A 674 -14.88 5.99 -14.43
C ASP A 674 -15.60 4.76 -13.83
N CYS A 675 -15.97 4.82 -12.56
CA CYS A 675 -16.87 3.82 -12.01
C CYS A 675 -18.33 4.26 -12.18
N GLU A 676 -19.10 3.44 -12.90
CA GLU A 676 -20.56 3.55 -12.85
C GLU A 676 -21.00 3.45 -11.38
N GLY A 677 -21.90 4.36 -11.00
CA GLY A 677 -22.68 4.17 -9.79
C GLY A 677 -23.63 3.00 -10.03
N PRO A 678 -24.35 2.51 -9.02
CA PRO A 678 -25.28 1.41 -9.19
C PRO A 678 -26.30 1.73 -10.30
N ALA A 679 -26.04 1.26 -11.52
CA ALA A 679 -26.97 1.30 -12.63
C ALA A 679 -27.88 0.08 -12.46
N ARG A 680 -29.18 0.34 -12.30
CA ARG A 680 -30.21 -0.71 -12.28
C ARG A 680 -30.26 -1.38 -13.65
N ARG A 681 -30.17 -2.71 -13.68
CA ARG A 681 -30.89 -3.61 -14.61
C ARG A 681 -30.82 -5.04 -14.05
N GLY A 682 -31.98 -5.70 -14.05
CA GLY A 682 -32.33 -6.79 -13.13
C GLY A 682 -31.83 -8.19 -13.51
N ALA A 683 -32.47 -9.19 -12.88
CA ALA A 683 -32.13 -10.61 -12.81
C ALA A 683 -31.71 -11.35 -14.09
N GLU A 684 -31.96 -10.83 -15.30
CA GLU A 684 -31.78 -11.55 -16.57
C GLU A 684 -30.93 -10.85 -17.64
N GLY A 685 -29.93 -10.05 -17.24
CA GLY A 685 -28.71 -9.94 -18.05
C GLY A 685 -28.77 -9.13 -19.35
N GLU A 686 -29.43 -7.96 -19.39
CA GLU A 686 -29.15 -6.97 -20.43
C GLU A 686 -28.12 -5.92 -19.96
N ARG A 687 -26.96 -5.95 -20.65
CA ARG A 687 -25.75 -5.11 -20.54
C ARG A 687 -25.33 -4.75 -19.11
N VAL A 688 -24.54 -5.65 -18.52
CA VAL A 688 -23.78 -5.47 -17.26
C VAL A 688 -22.28 -5.56 -17.53
N ASP A 689 -21.85 -5.16 -18.72
CA ASP A 689 -20.45 -4.84 -19.02
C ASP A 689 -20.12 -3.42 -18.51
N GLY A 690 -20.36 -3.19 -17.21
CA GLY A 690 -19.87 -2.03 -16.45
C GLY A 690 -18.34 -2.05 -16.27
N ARG A 691 -17.61 -2.32 -17.35
CA ARG A 691 -16.18 -2.03 -17.49
C ARG A 691 -15.93 -0.62 -18.04
N GLY A 692 -16.99 0.11 -18.41
CA GLY A 692 -16.94 1.49 -18.86
C GLY A 692 -17.70 2.39 -17.90
N GLY A 693 -17.02 3.40 -17.37
CA GLY A 693 -17.65 4.53 -16.70
C GLY A 693 -18.50 5.36 -17.65
N MET A 694 -19.03 6.46 -17.11
CA MET A 694 -19.79 7.44 -17.88
C MET A 694 -19.05 7.79 -19.18
N SER A 695 -19.78 8.07 -20.26
CA SER A 695 -19.27 8.45 -21.58
C SER A 695 -18.49 9.78 -21.61
N GLY A 696 -18.03 10.24 -20.45
CA GLY A 696 -17.18 11.40 -20.28
C GLY A 696 -15.83 11.24 -20.97
N LYS A 697 -15.34 12.35 -21.54
CA LYS A 697 -14.01 12.42 -22.13
C LYS A 697 -12.98 12.57 -21.00
N HIS A 698 -12.16 11.55 -20.82
CA HIS A 698 -11.05 11.58 -19.87
C HIS A 698 -9.84 12.30 -20.48
N SER A 699 -9.02 12.92 -19.63
CA SER A 699 -7.71 13.45 -20.01
C SER A 699 -6.80 12.32 -20.49
N ALA A 700 -6.07 12.55 -21.59
CA ALA A 700 -5.17 11.55 -22.16
C ALA A 700 -4.14 11.10 -21.12
N GLY A 701 -3.95 9.80 -20.96
CA GLY A 701 -3.00 9.23 -20.01
C GLY A 701 -3.44 9.25 -18.55
N CYS A 702 -4.68 9.66 -18.21
CA CYS A 702 -5.13 9.63 -16.82
C CYS A 702 -5.25 8.20 -16.26
N GLY A 703 -5.27 8.09 -14.93
CA GLY A 703 -5.39 6.81 -14.22
C GLY A 703 -6.59 5.98 -14.66
N HIS A 704 -7.73 6.60 -14.99
CA HIS A 704 -8.90 5.88 -15.51
C HIS A 704 -8.65 5.20 -16.85
N LEU A 705 -8.04 5.89 -17.82
CA LEU A 705 -7.76 5.29 -19.14
C LEU A 705 -6.75 4.15 -19.03
N ILE A 706 -5.77 4.30 -18.14
CA ILE A 706 -4.82 3.23 -17.80
C ILE A 706 -5.57 2.06 -17.18
N GLY A 707 -6.45 2.31 -16.21
CA GLY A 707 -7.33 1.30 -15.64
C GLY A 707 -8.20 0.60 -16.69
N ARG A 708 -8.83 1.32 -17.62
CA ARG A 708 -9.62 0.71 -18.72
C ARG A 708 -8.78 -0.17 -19.61
N LYS A 709 -7.55 0.26 -19.94
CA LYS A 709 -6.61 -0.54 -20.72
C LYS A 709 -6.23 -1.80 -19.96
N THR A 710 -5.79 -1.66 -18.70
CA THR A 710 -5.31 -2.74 -17.83
C THR A 710 -6.38 -3.76 -17.49
N TRP A 711 -7.58 -3.31 -17.12
CA TRP A 711 -8.67 -4.16 -16.65
C TRP A 711 -9.71 -4.45 -17.76
N GLY A 712 -9.48 -3.94 -18.96
CA GLY A 712 -10.23 -4.29 -20.17
C GLY A 712 -9.81 -5.65 -20.74
N TRP A 713 -10.52 -6.08 -21.79
CA TRP A 713 -10.17 -7.27 -22.59
C TRP A 713 -9.00 -7.03 -23.54
N GLY A 714 -8.62 -5.77 -23.80
CA GLY A 714 -7.48 -5.44 -24.66
C GLY A 714 -6.10 -5.60 -24.00
N ALA A 715 -6.05 -5.94 -22.72
CA ALA A 715 -4.81 -6.29 -22.00
C ALA A 715 -4.65 -7.80 -21.75
N VAL A 716 -5.53 -8.61 -22.35
CA VAL A 716 -5.46 -10.07 -22.39
C VAL A 716 -4.73 -10.46 -23.66
#